data_AF-A0A432GQT2-F1
#
_entry.id   AF-A0A432GQT2-F1
#
_cell.length_a   1.000
_cell.length_b   1.000
_cell.length_c   1.000
_cell.angle_alpha   90.00
_cell.angle_beta   90.00
_cell.angle_gamma   90.00
#
_symmetry.space_group_name_H-M   'P 1'
#
loop_
_entity.id
_entity.type
_entity.pdbx_description
1 polymer ?
#
loop_
_entity_poly.entity_id
_entity_poly.type
_entity_poly.pdbx_seq_one_letter_code
_entity_poly.pdbx_strand_id
1 'polypeptide(L)'
;HGRVDLHAKIKVRLEHLGEILSEENNQETSTSKPIVETTVGRIILSMVIPEEVPFKSINVHLKKKQMAELVDESYRKAGSVKSVKMLDDLKDLGYQYATKAGFSISMDDMVIPKEKTTQLKKAQVDVNKINMQHQDGLITDGERYNQVIDIWARTTEKISEKMSAGLSEEIIDEEGVHKVNSIFMMADSGARGSNQQMKQLAGMRGLMAKPSGEIIETPIHANFREGLNVLEYFISTHGARKGLADTALKTANSGYLTRRLVDVSQDSVVLEDDCGTLDGIEMTALIESGEIIESLGDRILGRVLLDDVLDPNVENEILIPAGTLIDESDRDVIENSRIEKVQIRSPLTCMSEQGVCRNCYGRDLCHGGLVNLGETVGVIAAQSIGEPGTQLTMRTFHIGGTASRSAEQNKWEAGFSGVLRFDDLKEVKNREGNFVVLGRRGEAVIVEGGKNIAVSKLADLENERERERRPLPMGATLLKKEGELVEQGDLIAEWDPFSIPIITDVSGIVDFEDINEGETFKEQVDEVSGVSRKVIHESQSLEQHPLIAICDSKKKTIIRKNDTVTEFALPNKSELVVENGVEVHAGDVLAKIPRELARNKDITGGLPRVAELFEARVPKDQAIITEIDGIVEFDLDVKKKQRIRIRPEDGKGDSKEYLIPRGRHITVHMGEYLRAGDPLIDGSPNPHDILAVKGSKALQKYLVDEVQQVYRLQGVGINDKHIEVIVRQMLRKAYVEDPGDSSLLVGQEIGRSELNSINQELTAQGLRPARSKPKLLGITKASLSTNSFISAASFQDTTKVLTDASLAGKHDTFRGLKENVILGRLIPAGTGFNVFNNMDYDLGEGVIDPEAMRKAADEAARAAMVREITEAEKNKKPADLVAEEKIPEAA
;
A
#
# COMPACT_ATOMS: atom_id res chain seq x y z
N HIS A 1 -23.97 -11.46 -48.34
CA HIS A 1 -24.61 -12.60 -49.02
C HIS A 1 -25.32 -13.60 -48.10
N GLY A 2 -25.23 -13.49 -46.76
CA GLY A 2 -25.97 -14.37 -45.84
C GLY A 2 -25.60 -15.87 -45.92
N ARG A 3 -24.44 -16.18 -46.51
CA ARG A 3 -23.97 -17.56 -46.75
C ARG A 3 -22.96 -18.06 -45.72
N VAL A 4 -22.47 -17.18 -44.85
CA VAL A 4 -21.47 -17.47 -43.83
C VAL A 4 -21.84 -16.70 -42.57
N ASP A 5 -21.78 -17.37 -41.43
CA ASP A 5 -22.01 -16.77 -40.10
C ASP A 5 -20.85 -15.83 -39.73
N LEU A 6 -21.15 -14.78 -38.95
CA LEU A 6 -20.16 -13.87 -38.38
C LEU A 6 -19.13 -14.61 -37.51
N HIS A 7 -19.59 -15.64 -36.79
CA HIS A 7 -18.77 -16.44 -35.87
C HIS A 7 -18.14 -17.67 -36.54
N ALA A 8 -18.38 -17.88 -37.83
CA ALA A 8 -17.78 -19.00 -38.55
C ALA A 8 -16.25 -18.91 -38.55
N LYS A 9 -15.60 -20.00 -38.14
CA LYS A 9 -14.13 -20.14 -38.22
C LYS A 9 -13.73 -20.30 -39.69
N ILE A 10 -12.87 -19.41 -40.15
CA ILE A 10 -12.38 -19.34 -41.53
C ILE A 10 -10.85 -19.27 -41.53
N LYS A 11 -10.25 -19.75 -42.63
CA LYS A 11 -8.82 -19.59 -42.89
C LYS A 11 -8.66 -18.53 -43.97
N VAL A 12 -8.02 -17.42 -43.64
CA VAL A 12 -7.83 -16.29 -44.56
C VAL A 12 -6.36 -16.05 -44.75
N ARG A 13 -5.98 -15.78 -46.01
CA ARG A 13 -4.63 -15.34 -46.36
C ARG A 13 -4.60 -13.82 -46.30
N LEU A 14 -3.79 -13.26 -45.41
CA LEU A 14 -3.62 -11.82 -45.24
C LEU A 14 -2.37 -11.34 -45.99
N GLU A 15 -2.42 -10.14 -46.57
CA GLU A 15 -1.29 -9.56 -47.32
C GLU A 15 -0.29 -8.83 -46.42
N HIS A 16 -0.75 -8.24 -45.31
CA HIS A 16 0.07 -7.55 -44.33
C HIS A 16 -0.30 -8.03 -42.92
N LEU A 17 0.71 -8.40 -42.14
CA LEU A 17 0.56 -8.79 -40.73
C LEU A 17 0.88 -7.67 -39.75
N GLY A 18 1.26 -6.47 -40.24
CA GLY A 18 1.67 -5.36 -39.39
C GLY A 18 2.97 -5.63 -38.62
N GLU A 19 3.83 -6.55 -39.08
CA GLU A 19 5.21 -6.61 -38.61
C GLU A 19 5.99 -5.45 -39.22
N ILE A 20 6.12 -4.37 -38.45
CA ILE A 20 7.15 -3.37 -38.71
C ILE A 20 8.49 -4.05 -38.40
N LEU A 21 9.35 -4.03 -39.41
CA LEU A 21 10.74 -4.45 -39.39
C LEU A 21 11.45 -3.94 -38.13
N SER A 22 12.01 -4.84 -37.33
CA SER A 22 13.14 -4.50 -36.46
C SER A 22 14.30 -4.02 -37.34
N GLU A 23 14.78 -2.80 -37.15
CA GLU A 23 15.79 -2.15 -38.00
C GLU A 23 17.19 -2.80 -37.99
N GLU A 24 17.41 -3.95 -37.36
CA GLU A 24 18.76 -4.50 -37.20
C GLU A 24 19.14 -5.69 -38.10
N ASN A 25 18.25 -6.26 -38.91
CA ASN A 25 18.66 -7.36 -39.81
C ASN A 25 18.15 -7.19 -41.24
N ASN A 26 19.01 -6.58 -42.05
CA ASN A 26 18.88 -6.41 -43.49
C ASN A 26 19.17 -7.74 -44.22
N GLN A 27 18.32 -8.76 -44.05
CA GLN A 27 18.37 -10.00 -44.84
C GLN A 27 16.97 -10.43 -45.31
N GLU A 28 16.82 -10.36 -46.63
CA GLU A 28 15.89 -11.08 -47.53
C GLU A 28 14.49 -11.46 -46.99
N THR A 29 13.51 -10.71 -47.50
CA THR A 29 12.08 -10.97 -47.49
C THR A 29 11.70 -12.41 -47.88
N SER A 30 11.39 -13.24 -46.88
CA SER A 30 10.53 -14.41 -47.09
C SER A 30 9.06 -13.95 -47.19
N THR A 31 8.61 -13.60 -48.40
CA THR A 31 7.19 -13.38 -48.71
C THR A 31 6.41 -14.69 -48.69
N SER A 32 6.24 -15.33 -47.54
CA SER A 32 5.21 -16.35 -47.34
C SER A 32 3.97 -15.67 -46.76
N LYS A 33 2.95 -15.40 -47.58
CA LYS A 33 1.65 -14.90 -47.10
C LYS A 33 1.03 -15.94 -46.15
N PRO A 34 1.02 -15.72 -44.83
CA PRO A 34 0.59 -16.75 -43.90
C PRO A 34 -0.93 -16.90 -43.91
N ILE A 35 -1.38 -18.13 -43.75
CA ILE A 35 -2.80 -18.45 -43.61
C ILE A 35 -3.12 -18.43 -42.12
N VAL A 36 -3.98 -17.51 -41.70
CA VAL A 36 -4.38 -17.35 -40.30
C VAL A 36 -5.79 -17.90 -40.09
N GLU A 37 -5.99 -18.64 -38.99
CA GLU A 37 -7.32 -19.06 -38.54
C GLU A 37 -7.97 -17.92 -37.75
N THR A 38 -9.14 -17.49 -38.18
CA THR A 38 -9.88 -16.36 -37.61
C THR A 38 -11.39 -16.49 -37.86
N THR A 39 -12.18 -15.47 -37.53
CA THR A 39 -13.62 -15.43 -37.81
C THR A 39 -13.97 -14.36 -38.84
N VAL A 40 -15.13 -14.48 -39.49
CA VAL A 40 -15.62 -13.45 -40.42
C VAL A 40 -15.70 -12.09 -39.73
N GLY A 41 -16.19 -12.05 -38.49
CA GLY A 41 -16.28 -10.81 -37.71
C GLY A 41 -14.93 -10.13 -37.46
N ARG A 42 -13.88 -10.91 -37.14
CA ARG A 42 -12.52 -10.37 -36.93
C ARG A 42 -11.91 -9.80 -38.21
N ILE A 43 -12.21 -10.39 -39.36
CA ILE A 43 -11.78 -9.85 -40.67
C ILE A 43 -12.51 -8.54 -40.98
N ILE A 44 -13.82 -8.47 -40.73
CA ILE A 44 -14.57 -7.21 -40.90
C ILE A 44 -14.00 -6.12 -39.98
N LEU A 45 -13.63 -6.48 -38.75
CA LEU A 45 -12.97 -5.54 -37.83
C LEU A 45 -11.62 -5.06 -38.37
N SER A 46 -10.83 -5.93 -38.98
CA SER A 46 -9.53 -5.54 -39.56
C SER A 46 -9.62 -4.52 -40.69
N MET A 47 -10.78 -4.35 -41.33
CA MET A 47 -10.99 -3.32 -42.34
C MET A 47 -11.05 -1.90 -41.75
N VAL A 48 -11.36 -1.79 -40.45
CA VAL A 48 -11.47 -0.52 -39.73
C VAL A 48 -10.15 -0.14 -39.04
N ILE A 49 -9.32 -1.13 -38.76
CA ILE A 49 -8.10 -0.96 -37.97
C ILE A 49 -6.96 -0.50 -38.89
N PRO A 50 -6.11 0.45 -38.44
CA PRO A 50 -4.96 0.90 -39.21
C PRO A 50 -4.01 -0.25 -39.57
N GLU A 51 -3.37 -0.16 -40.74
CA GLU A 51 -2.48 -1.20 -41.27
C GLU A 51 -1.22 -1.43 -40.40
N GLU A 52 -0.85 -0.43 -39.60
CA GLU A 52 0.31 -0.49 -38.68
C GLU A 52 0.05 -1.36 -37.45
N VAL A 53 -1.22 -1.64 -37.11
CA VAL A 53 -1.57 -2.47 -35.96
C VAL A 53 -1.56 -3.94 -36.37
N PRO A 54 -0.84 -4.81 -35.64
CA PRO A 54 -0.73 -6.20 -36.03
C PRO A 54 -2.07 -6.93 -35.90
N PHE A 55 -2.34 -7.81 -36.87
CA PHE A 55 -3.60 -8.58 -36.87
C PHE A 55 -3.72 -9.50 -35.64
N LYS A 56 -2.60 -9.85 -35.01
CA LYS A 56 -2.57 -10.63 -33.76
C LYS A 56 -3.41 -9.99 -32.65
N SER A 57 -3.41 -8.67 -32.55
CA SER A 57 -4.15 -7.91 -31.53
C SER A 57 -5.65 -7.92 -31.76
N ILE A 58 -6.07 -8.22 -32.99
CA ILE A 58 -7.47 -8.40 -33.38
C ILE A 58 -7.91 -9.85 -33.22
N ASN A 59 -6.98 -10.79 -33.42
CA ASN A 59 -7.28 -12.22 -33.45
C ASN A 59 -7.45 -12.85 -32.06
N VAL A 60 -7.99 -12.09 -31.12
CA VAL A 60 -8.32 -12.51 -29.76
C VAL A 60 -9.82 -12.37 -29.51
N HIS A 61 -10.31 -12.88 -28.38
CA HIS A 61 -11.66 -12.57 -27.94
C HIS A 61 -11.66 -11.17 -27.34
N LEU A 62 -12.20 -10.19 -28.07
CA LEU A 62 -12.16 -8.78 -27.70
C LEU A 62 -13.19 -8.48 -26.60
N LYS A 63 -12.76 -8.61 -25.33
CA LYS A 63 -13.50 -8.07 -24.19
C LYS A 63 -13.14 -6.60 -24.02
N LYS A 64 -13.80 -5.92 -23.08
CA LYS A 64 -13.52 -4.51 -22.75
C LYS A 64 -12.04 -4.21 -22.48
N LYS A 65 -11.32 -5.12 -21.82
CA LYS A 65 -9.89 -4.95 -21.53
C LYS A 65 -9.03 -5.01 -22.81
N GLN A 66 -9.18 -6.05 -23.61
CA GLN A 66 -8.47 -6.21 -24.89
C GLN A 66 -8.83 -5.10 -25.89
N MET A 67 -10.06 -4.58 -25.82
CA MET A 67 -10.47 -3.39 -26.56
C MET A 67 -9.67 -2.15 -26.16
N ALA A 68 -9.43 -1.93 -24.87
CA ALA A 68 -8.59 -0.82 -24.41
C ALA A 68 -7.11 -1.02 -24.83
N GLU A 69 -6.59 -2.24 -24.73
CA GLU A 69 -5.24 -2.60 -25.20
C GLU A 69 -5.07 -2.37 -26.71
N LEU A 70 -6.08 -2.70 -27.51
CA LEU A 70 -6.09 -2.45 -28.95
C LEU A 70 -6.06 -0.95 -29.28
N VAL A 71 -6.78 -0.12 -28.50
CA VAL A 71 -6.77 1.33 -28.66
C VAL A 71 -5.42 1.92 -28.28
N ASP A 72 -4.83 1.44 -27.19
CA ASP A 72 -3.49 1.84 -26.74
C ASP A 72 -2.41 1.46 -27.76
N GLU A 73 -2.44 0.23 -28.29
CA GLU A 73 -1.51 -0.20 -29.34
C GLU A 73 -1.67 0.60 -30.64
N SER A 74 -2.93 0.89 -31.02
CA SER A 74 -3.23 1.78 -32.15
C SER A 74 -2.65 3.17 -31.94
N TYR A 75 -2.83 3.75 -30.75
CA TYR A 75 -2.34 5.09 -30.43
C TYR A 75 -0.80 5.17 -30.54
N ARG A 76 -0.11 4.13 -30.06
CA ARG A 76 1.36 4.08 -30.08
C ARG A 76 1.94 3.83 -31.46
N LYS A 77 1.36 2.89 -32.23
CA LYS A 77 1.91 2.49 -33.55
C LYS A 77 1.41 3.36 -34.70
N ALA A 78 0.11 3.67 -34.73
CA ALA A 78 -0.52 4.41 -35.83
C ALA A 78 -0.63 5.93 -35.56
N GLY A 79 -0.47 6.35 -34.30
CA GLY A 79 -0.56 7.75 -33.88
C GLY A 79 -1.99 8.24 -33.68
N SER A 80 -2.12 9.38 -33.00
CA SER A 80 -3.40 9.92 -32.51
C SER A 80 -4.48 10.08 -33.59
N VAL A 81 -4.13 10.61 -34.77
CA VAL A 81 -5.10 10.92 -35.84
C VAL A 81 -5.76 9.66 -36.39
N LYS A 82 -4.96 8.61 -36.67
CA LYS A 82 -5.46 7.34 -37.19
C LYS A 82 -6.27 6.60 -36.14
N SER A 83 -5.84 6.63 -34.88
CA SER A 83 -6.57 6.02 -33.77
C SER A 83 -7.93 6.67 -33.52
N VAL A 84 -8.03 8.01 -33.61
CA VAL A 84 -9.33 8.70 -33.48
C VAL A 84 -10.29 8.27 -34.59
N LYS A 85 -9.82 8.17 -35.84
CA LYS A 85 -10.65 7.68 -36.94
C LYS A 85 -11.09 6.22 -36.71
N MET A 86 -10.16 5.36 -36.31
CA MET A 86 -10.44 3.97 -35.96
C MET A 86 -11.52 3.88 -34.86
N LEU A 87 -11.46 4.73 -33.84
CA LEU A 87 -12.44 4.75 -32.75
C LEU A 87 -13.86 5.10 -33.23
N ASP A 88 -13.98 6.09 -34.11
CA ASP A 88 -15.27 6.46 -34.70
C ASP A 88 -15.85 5.34 -35.57
N ASP A 89 -15.02 4.77 -36.45
CA ASP A 89 -15.43 3.67 -37.32
C ASP A 89 -15.79 2.42 -36.50
N LEU A 90 -15.05 2.14 -35.42
CA LEU A 90 -15.31 1.01 -34.51
C LEU A 90 -16.59 1.21 -33.71
N LYS A 91 -16.88 2.44 -33.26
CA LYS A 91 -18.14 2.80 -32.61
C LYS A 91 -19.33 2.53 -33.54
N ASP A 92 -19.26 2.99 -34.78
CA ASP A 92 -20.34 2.83 -35.76
C ASP A 92 -20.55 1.35 -36.13
N LEU A 93 -19.46 0.62 -36.37
CA LEU A 93 -19.48 -0.82 -36.60
C LEU A 93 -20.09 -1.57 -35.40
N GLY A 94 -19.64 -1.24 -34.19
CA GLY A 94 -20.12 -1.80 -32.94
C GLY A 94 -21.62 -1.62 -32.76
N TYR A 95 -22.16 -0.41 -32.96
CA TYR A 95 -23.60 -0.15 -32.87
C TYR A 95 -24.41 -0.90 -33.92
N GLN A 96 -23.90 -1.00 -35.15
CA GLN A 96 -24.57 -1.72 -36.22
C GLN A 96 -24.69 -3.22 -35.90
N TYR A 97 -23.60 -3.86 -35.46
CA TYR A 97 -23.61 -5.29 -35.12
C TYR A 97 -24.32 -5.57 -33.80
N ALA A 98 -24.25 -4.67 -32.81
CA ALA A 98 -25.02 -4.81 -31.57
C ALA A 98 -26.54 -4.80 -31.85
N THR A 99 -26.99 -3.95 -32.77
CA THR A 99 -28.41 -3.89 -33.18
C THR A 99 -28.82 -5.16 -33.93
N LYS A 100 -27.96 -5.69 -34.81
CA LYS A 100 -28.21 -6.96 -35.52
C LYS A 100 -28.21 -8.17 -34.59
N ALA A 101 -27.35 -8.18 -33.57
CA ALA A 101 -27.27 -9.25 -32.59
C ALA A 101 -28.55 -9.36 -31.75
N GLY A 102 -29.27 -8.25 -31.56
CA GLY A 102 -30.59 -8.28 -30.91
C GLY A 102 -30.55 -8.75 -29.46
N PHE A 103 -29.50 -8.37 -28.71
CA PHE A 103 -29.37 -8.74 -27.30
C PHE A 103 -30.62 -8.36 -26.51
N SER A 104 -31.16 -9.34 -25.78
CA SER A 104 -32.32 -9.20 -24.92
C SER A 104 -32.06 -9.84 -23.57
N ILE A 105 -32.82 -9.44 -22.56
CA ILE A 105 -32.80 -10.05 -21.23
C ILE A 105 -34.20 -10.52 -20.93
N SER A 106 -34.34 -11.81 -20.65
CA SER A 106 -35.56 -12.47 -20.24
C SER A 106 -35.42 -13.10 -18.85
N MET A 107 -36.53 -13.53 -18.28
CA MET A 107 -36.53 -14.27 -17.01
C MET A 107 -35.88 -15.66 -17.17
N ASP A 108 -35.94 -16.24 -18.37
CA ASP A 108 -35.38 -17.57 -18.64
C ASP A 108 -33.86 -17.55 -18.75
N ASP A 109 -33.28 -16.42 -19.17
CA ASP A 109 -31.83 -16.20 -19.18
C ASP A 109 -31.21 -16.27 -17.76
N MET A 110 -31.99 -16.08 -16.70
CA MET A 110 -31.49 -16.11 -15.32
C MET A 110 -31.42 -17.54 -14.76
N VAL A 111 -30.62 -18.42 -15.34
CA VAL A 111 -30.60 -19.86 -15.03
C VAL A 111 -30.10 -20.14 -13.59
N ILE A 112 -30.95 -20.76 -12.77
CA ILE A 112 -30.62 -21.15 -11.39
C ILE A 112 -29.87 -22.49 -11.41
N PRO A 113 -28.70 -22.62 -10.76
CA PRO A 113 -27.97 -23.88 -10.73
C PRO A 113 -28.74 -24.95 -9.94
N LYS A 114 -28.84 -26.16 -10.50
CA LYS A 114 -29.59 -27.28 -9.90
C LYS A 114 -28.99 -27.70 -8.54
N GLU A 115 -27.67 -27.60 -8.42
CA GLU A 115 -26.89 -27.93 -7.23
C GLU A 115 -27.14 -26.97 -6.06
N LYS A 116 -27.76 -25.80 -6.29
CA LYS A 116 -28.03 -24.79 -5.25
C LYS A 116 -28.70 -25.42 -4.04
N THR A 117 -29.77 -26.18 -4.26
CA THR A 117 -30.55 -26.80 -3.18
C THR A 117 -29.71 -27.78 -2.36
N THR A 118 -28.82 -28.53 -3.02
CA THR A 118 -27.90 -29.48 -2.38
C THR A 118 -26.84 -28.75 -1.56
N GLN A 119 -26.26 -27.66 -2.08
CA GLN A 119 -25.26 -26.85 -1.37
C GLN A 119 -25.86 -26.15 -0.14
N LEU A 120 -27.07 -25.58 -0.27
CA LEU A 120 -27.77 -24.96 0.86
C LEU A 120 -28.07 -25.96 1.98
N LYS A 121 -28.53 -27.18 1.63
CA LYS A 121 -28.74 -28.24 2.63
C LYS A 121 -27.45 -28.64 3.33
N LYS A 122 -26.35 -28.77 2.58
CA LYS A 122 -25.04 -29.09 3.14
C LYS A 122 -24.57 -28.00 4.10
N ALA A 123 -24.62 -26.74 3.69
CA ALA A 123 -24.26 -25.60 4.53
C ALA A 123 -25.10 -25.54 5.80
N GLN A 124 -26.41 -25.78 5.71
CA GLN A 124 -27.29 -25.80 6.88
C GLN A 124 -26.92 -26.93 7.86
N VAL A 125 -26.57 -28.11 7.36
CA VAL A 125 -26.09 -29.22 8.20
C VAL A 125 -24.78 -28.84 8.90
N ASP A 126 -23.85 -28.21 8.18
CA ASP A 126 -22.57 -27.80 8.76
C ASP A 126 -22.75 -26.69 9.80
N VAL A 127 -23.61 -25.70 9.55
CA VAL A 127 -24.00 -24.68 10.55
C VAL A 127 -24.64 -25.32 11.79
N ASN A 128 -25.50 -26.32 11.61
CA ASN A 128 -26.11 -27.04 12.74
C ASN A 128 -25.06 -27.78 13.58
N LYS A 129 -24.01 -28.35 12.96
CA LYS A 129 -22.90 -28.96 13.71
C LYS A 129 -22.13 -27.93 14.52
N ILE A 130 -21.84 -26.76 13.95
CA ILE A 130 -21.17 -25.67 14.68
C ILE A 130 -22.04 -25.19 15.85
N ASN A 131 -23.36 -25.05 15.64
CA ASN A 131 -24.28 -24.70 16.72
C ASN A 131 -24.35 -25.78 17.81
N MET A 132 -24.26 -27.07 17.45
CA MET A 132 -24.15 -28.17 18.43
C MET A 132 -22.82 -28.11 19.17
N GLN A 133 -21.70 -27.89 18.50
CA GLN A 133 -20.39 -27.73 19.15
C GLN A 133 -20.38 -26.56 20.13
N HIS A 134 -21.08 -25.48 19.81
CA HIS A 134 -21.28 -24.37 20.73
C HIS A 134 -22.14 -24.78 21.93
N GLN A 135 -23.26 -25.47 21.72
CA GLN A 135 -24.11 -25.98 22.81
C GLN A 135 -23.37 -26.97 23.71
N ASP A 136 -22.48 -27.79 23.14
CA ASP A 136 -21.63 -28.74 23.84
C ASP A 136 -20.40 -28.06 24.49
N GLY A 137 -20.18 -26.77 24.22
CA GLY A 137 -19.11 -25.96 24.83
C GLY A 137 -17.71 -26.11 24.25
N LEU A 138 -17.60 -26.68 23.05
CA LEU A 138 -16.33 -26.86 22.35
C LEU A 138 -15.80 -25.55 21.74
N ILE A 139 -16.67 -24.58 21.42
CA ILE A 139 -16.35 -23.30 20.76
C ILE A 139 -17.06 -22.12 21.44
N THR A 140 -16.53 -20.89 21.34
CA THR A 140 -17.23 -19.67 21.83
C THR A 140 -18.33 -19.20 20.88
N ASP A 141 -19.22 -18.33 21.36
CA ASP A 141 -20.17 -17.62 20.49
C ASP A 141 -19.46 -16.76 19.42
N GLY A 142 -18.32 -16.15 19.73
CA GLY A 142 -17.53 -15.38 18.75
C GLY A 142 -16.94 -16.26 17.64
N GLU A 143 -16.37 -17.41 18.00
CA GLU A 143 -15.88 -18.43 17.06
C GLU A 143 -17.03 -19.00 16.24
N ARG A 144 -18.16 -19.34 16.89
CA ARG A 144 -19.39 -19.80 16.25
C ARG A 144 -19.86 -18.80 15.19
N TYR A 145 -20.01 -17.54 15.57
CA TYR A 145 -20.43 -16.46 14.66
C TYR A 145 -19.50 -16.35 13.44
N ASN A 146 -18.19 -16.35 13.67
CA ASN A 146 -17.19 -16.27 12.60
C ASN A 146 -17.22 -17.49 11.66
N GLN A 147 -17.29 -18.70 12.21
CA GLN A 147 -17.35 -19.93 11.44
C GLN A 147 -18.66 -20.04 10.64
N VAL A 148 -19.79 -19.64 11.22
CA VAL A 148 -21.08 -19.60 10.52
C VAL A 148 -21.02 -18.64 9.33
N ILE A 149 -20.46 -17.45 9.51
CA ILE A 149 -20.26 -16.49 8.42
C ILE A 149 -19.36 -17.08 7.32
N ASP A 150 -18.26 -17.73 7.69
CA ASP A 150 -17.34 -18.34 6.74
C ASP A 150 -17.99 -19.48 5.93
N ILE A 151 -18.77 -20.34 6.58
CA ILE A 151 -19.54 -21.40 5.90
C ILE A 151 -20.48 -20.78 4.86
N TRP A 152 -21.21 -19.72 5.21
CA TRP A 152 -22.13 -19.05 4.29
C TRP A 152 -21.41 -18.30 3.17
N ALA A 153 -20.26 -17.68 3.46
CA ALA A 153 -19.42 -17.03 2.45
C ALA A 153 -18.93 -18.04 1.41
N ARG A 154 -18.31 -19.15 1.85
CA ARG A 154 -17.82 -20.23 0.97
C ARG A 154 -18.96 -20.86 0.17
N THR A 155 -20.13 -21.04 0.77
CA THR A 155 -21.30 -21.60 0.09
C THR A 155 -21.81 -20.67 -1.00
N THR A 156 -21.86 -19.37 -0.69
CA THR A 156 -22.25 -18.32 -1.64
C THR A 156 -21.30 -18.29 -2.84
N GLU A 157 -20.01 -18.47 -2.62
CA GLU A 157 -18.97 -18.50 -3.66
C GLU A 157 -19.09 -19.76 -4.54
N LYS A 158 -19.23 -20.94 -3.94
CA LYS A 158 -19.47 -22.20 -4.68
C LYS A 158 -20.73 -22.15 -5.54
N ILE A 159 -21.81 -21.55 -5.04
CA ILE A 159 -23.04 -21.36 -5.83
C ILE A 159 -22.77 -20.41 -7.00
N SER A 160 -21.98 -19.35 -6.79
CA SER A 160 -21.58 -18.42 -7.85
C SER A 160 -20.76 -19.11 -8.94
N GLU A 161 -19.78 -19.92 -8.58
CA GLU A 161 -18.96 -20.67 -9.54
C GLU A 161 -19.81 -21.63 -10.38
N LYS A 162 -20.70 -22.40 -9.73
CA LYS A 162 -21.60 -23.33 -10.42
C LYS A 162 -22.60 -22.61 -11.32
N MET A 163 -23.11 -21.46 -10.89
CA MET A 163 -23.95 -20.61 -11.71
C MET A 163 -23.19 -20.10 -12.94
N SER A 164 -21.97 -19.58 -12.77
CA SER A 164 -21.14 -19.10 -13.88
C SER A 164 -20.80 -20.22 -14.87
N ALA A 165 -20.48 -21.42 -14.39
CA ALA A 165 -20.25 -22.58 -15.24
C ALA A 165 -21.51 -22.95 -16.04
N GLY A 166 -22.67 -23.06 -15.38
CA GLY A 166 -23.93 -23.39 -16.05
C GLY A 166 -24.41 -22.33 -17.04
N LEU A 167 -24.09 -21.05 -16.82
CA LEU A 167 -24.42 -19.95 -17.74
C LEU A 167 -23.47 -19.87 -18.95
N SER A 168 -22.29 -20.50 -18.86
CA SER A 168 -21.31 -20.56 -19.96
C SER A 168 -21.58 -21.68 -20.96
N GLU A 169 -22.44 -22.65 -20.61
CA GLU A 169 -22.81 -23.74 -21.51
C GLU A 169 -23.64 -23.24 -22.69
N GLU A 170 -23.35 -23.75 -23.89
CA GLU A 170 -24.09 -23.42 -25.11
C GLU A 170 -25.49 -24.04 -25.07
N ILE A 171 -26.52 -23.19 -25.20
CA ILE A 171 -27.91 -23.61 -25.34
C ILE A 171 -28.13 -23.93 -26.82
N ILE A 172 -28.53 -25.16 -27.12
CA ILE A 172 -28.91 -25.55 -28.48
C ILE A 172 -30.39 -25.17 -28.65
N ASP A 173 -30.66 -24.24 -29.56
CA ASP A 173 -32.03 -23.83 -29.91
C ASP A 173 -32.78 -24.97 -30.63
N GLU A 174 -34.11 -24.87 -30.73
CA GLU A 174 -34.97 -25.84 -31.46
C GLU A 174 -34.57 -26.00 -32.94
N GLU A 175 -33.87 -25.02 -33.51
CA GLU A 175 -33.33 -25.02 -34.88
C GLU A 175 -31.90 -25.58 -34.98
N GLY A 176 -31.30 -26.08 -33.88
CA GLY A 176 -29.94 -26.62 -33.84
C GLY A 176 -28.84 -25.55 -33.81
N VAL A 177 -29.18 -24.29 -33.56
CA VAL A 177 -28.23 -23.17 -33.47
C VAL A 177 -27.69 -23.08 -32.03
N HIS A 178 -26.37 -23.08 -31.90
CA HIS A 178 -25.69 -22.88 -30.62
C HIS A 178 -25.81 -21.41 -30.21
N LYS A 179 -26.55 -21.14 -29.12
CA LYS A 179 -26.70 -19.80 -28.53
C LYS A 179 -26.06 -19.76 -27.14
N VAL A 180 -25.33 -18.69 -26.89
CA VAL A 180 -24.80 -18.38 -25.55
C VAL A 180 -25.80 -17.48 -24.84
N ASN A 181 -25.93 -17.65 -23.53
CA ASN A 181 -26.81 -16.85 -22.70
C ASN A 181 -26.45 -15.35 -22.77
N SER A 182 -27.45 -14.49 -23.01
CA SER A 182 -27.25 -13.04 -23.15
C SER A 182 -26.67 -12.39 -21.88
N ILE A 183 -27.10 -12.82 -20.69
CA ILE A 183 -26.60 -12.28 -19.41
C ILE A 183 -25.12 -12.65 -19.23
N PHE A 184 -24.75 -13.89 -19.59
CA PHE A 184 -23.36 -14.33 -19.57
C PHE A 184 -22.51 -13.50 -20.54
N MET A 185 -22.97 -13.29 -21.78
CA MET A 185 -22.25 -12.48 -22.76
C MET A 185 -22.03 -11.04 -22.29
N MET A 186 -23.02 -10.41 -21.64
CA MET A 186 -22.90 -9.05 -21.12
C MET A 186 -21.85 -8.93 -20.00
N ALA A 187 -21.77 -9.95 -19.13
CA ALA A 187 -20.80 -9.99 -18.05
C ALA A 187 -19.39 -10.39 -18.52
N ASP A 188 -19.26 -11.43 -19.35
CA ASP A 188 -17.97 -11.92 -19.85
C ASP A 188 -17.29 -10.91 -20.78
N SER A 189 -18.06 -10.21 -21.61
CA SER A 189 -17.54 -9.10 -22.43
C SER A 189 -17.08 -7.90 -21.60
N GLY A 190 -17.53 -7.79 -20.34
CA GLY A 190 -17.31 -6.63 -19.50
C GLY A 190 -18.10 -5.38 -19.92
N ALA A 191 -19.10 -5.54 -20.79
CA ALA A 191 -19.94 -4.43 -21.25
C ALA A 191 -20.79 -3.87 -20.10
N ARG A 192 -21.52 -4.75 -19.40
CA ARG A 192 -22.29 -4.41 -18.21
C ARG A 192 -22.64 -5.67 -17.44
N GLY A 193 -22.41 -5.67 -16.13
CA GLY A 193 -22.59 -6.86 -15.31
C GLY A 193 -21.30 -7.25 -14.63
N SER A 194 -21.40 -7.79 -13.42
CA SER A 194 -20.30 -8.49 -12.76
C SER A 194 -20.77 -9.85 -12.29
N ASN A 195 -19.84 -10.77 -12.03
CA ASN A 195 -20.16 -12.08 -11.45
C ASN A 195 -20.96 -11.94 -10.15
N GLN A 196 -20.67 -10.90 -9.34
CA GLN A 196 -21.42 -10.60 -8.12
C GLN A 196 -22.87 -10.16 -8.40
N GLN A 197 -23.12 -9.44 -9.48
CA GLN A 197 -24.49 -9.08 -9.88
C GLN A 197 -25.25 -10.28 -10.43
N MET A 198 -24.60 -11.11 -11.26
CA MET A 198 -25.18 -12.37 -11.75
C MET A 198 -25.54 -13.31 -10.59
N LYS A 199 -24.64 -13.42 -9.60
CA LYS A 199 -24.86 -14.18 -8.37
C LYS A 199 -26.15 -13.78 -7.65
N GLN A 200 -26.44 -12.48 -7.57
CA GLN A 200 -27.68 -11.99 -6.95
C GLN A 200 -28.92 -12.27 -7.81
N LEU A 201 -28.78 -12.33 -9.14
CA LEU A 201 -29.89 -12.60 -10.05
C LEU A 201 -30.32 -14.07 -10.03
N ALA A 202 -29.36 -15.00 -10.14
CA ALA A 202 -29.64 -16.43 -10.36
C ALA A 202 -29.05 -17.38 -9.31
N GLY A 203 -28.04 -16.97 -8.55
CA GLY A 203 -27.43 -17.77 -7.48
C GLY A 203 -28.17 -17.62 -6.15
N MET A 204 -27.63 -16.77 -5.27
CA MET A 204 -28.23 -16.34 -4.02
C MET A 204 -27.74 -14.94 -3.68
N ARG A 205 -28.51 -14.18 -2.90
CA ARG A 205 -28.10 -12.81 -2.51
C ARG A 205 -27.00 -12.82 -1.46
N GLY A 206 -26.97 -13.81 -0.55
CA GLY A 206 -25.85 -14.00 0.39
C GLY A 206 -25.97 -13.19 1.68
N LEU A 207 -24.82 -12.95 2.31
CA LEU A 207 -24.70 -12.24 3.59
C LEU A 207 -24.83 -10.72 3.41
N MET A 208 -25.51 -10.06 4.35
CA MET A 208 -25.77 -8.61 4.36
C MET A 208 -25.10 -7.96 5.57
N ALA A 209 -24.72 -6.69 5.45
CA ALA A 209 -24.16 -5.92 6.56
C ALA A 209 -25.22 -5.07 7.28
N LYS A 210 -25.14 -5.01 8.61
CA LYS A 210 -25.89 -4.07 9.46
C LYS A 210 -25.37 -2.64 9.26
N PRO A 211 -26.15 -1.61 9.67
CA PRO A 211 -25.66 -0.24 9.68
C PRO A 211 -24.40 -0.05 10.56
N SER A 212 -24.22 -0.87 11.61
CA SER A 212 -23.00 -0.90 12.44
C SER A 212 -21.75 -1.36 11.68
N GLY A 213 -21.91 -2.10 10.56
CA GLY A 213 -20.81 -2.73 9.82
C GLY A 213 -20.64 -4.22 10.10
N GLU A 214 -21.29 -4.76 11.14
CA GLU A 214 -21.34 -6.19 11.42
C GLU A 214 -22.11 -6.95 10.34
N ILE A 215 -21.73 -8.18 10.06
CA ILE A 215 -22.43 -9.04 9.12
C ILE A 215 -23.62 -9.70 9.84
N ILE A 216 -24.74 -9.82 9.15
CA ILE A 216 -25.90 -10.55 9.67
C ILE A 216 -25.67 -12.04 9.42
N GLU A 217 -25.66 -12.85 10.48
CA GLU A 217 -25.40 -14.30 10.41
C GLU A 217 -26.43 -15.06 9.57
N THR A 218 -27.64 -14.51 9.42
CA THR A 218 -28.71 -15.08 8.59
C THR A 218 -28.58 -14.58 7.15
N PRO A 219 -28.15 -15.42 6.19
CA PRO A 219 -28.05 -15.01 4.79
C PRO A 219 -29.42 -14.98 4.10
N ILE A 220 -29.47 -14.33 2.96
CA ILE A 220 -30.60 -14.38 2.04
C ILE A 220 -30.37 -15.54 1.05
N HIS A 221 -31.13 -16.62 1.20
CA HIS A 221 -31.04 -17.82 0.36
C HIS A 221 -31.62 -17.59 -1.05
N ALA A 222 -32.64 -16.74 -1.12
CA ALA A 222 -33.31 -16.41 -2.37
C ALA A 222 -32.43 -15.55 -3.29
N ASN A 223 -32.75 -15.59 -4.58
CA ASN A 223 -32.22 -14.69 -5.61
C ASN A 223 -33.35 -13.80 -6.18
N PHE A 224 -33.02 -12.87 -7.07
CA PHE A 224 -34.02 -11.98 -7.64
C PHE A 224 -35.02 -12.67 -8.58
N ARG A 225 -34.64 -13.79 -9.23
CA ARG A 225 -35.56 -14.61 -10.05
C ARG A 225 -36.62 -15.32 -9.18
N GLU A 226 -36.22 -15.84 -8.03
CA GLU A 226 -37.11 -16.54 -7.08
C GLU A 226 -37.99 -15.56 -6.29
N GLY A 227 -37.51 -14.33 -6.08
CA GLY A 227 -38.17 -13.31 -5.26
C GLY A 227 -37.75 -13.40 -3.79
N LEU A 228 -37.81 -12.25 -3.10
CA LEU A 228 -37.43 -12.13 -1.69
C LEU A 228 -38.66 -12.14 -0.80
N ASN A 229 -38.60 -12.82 0.34
CA ASN A 229 -39.63 -12.70 1.37
C ASN A 229 -39.53 -11.34 2.11
N VAL A 230 -40.55 -10.99 2.90
CA VAL A 230 -40.63 -9.69 3.59
C VAL A 230 -39.42 -9.46 4.51
N LEU A 231 -38.97 -10.49 5.22
CA LEU A 231 -37.84 -10.39 6.15
C LEU A 231 -36.51 -10.23 5.40
N GLU A 232 -36.27 -11.03 4.37
CA GLU A 232 -35.08 -10.95 3.51
C GLU A 232 -34.99 -9.60 2.81
N TYR A 233 -36.12 -9.09 2.30
CA TYR A 233 -36.19 -7.76 1.71
C TYR A 233 -35.87 -6.69 2.76
N PHE A 234 -36.48 -6.76 3.94
CA PHE A 234 -36.23 -5.81 5.04
C PHE A 234 -34.75 -5.80 5.48
N ILE A 235 -34.14 -6.97 5.62
CA ILE A 235 -32.71 -7.12 5.92
C ILE A 235 -31.88 -6.43 4.83
N SER A 236 -32.20 -6.66 3.56
CA SER A 236 -31.49 -6.03 2.45
C SER A 236 -31.64 -4.50 2.41
N THR A 237 -32.70 -3.93 2.98
CA THR A 237 -32.88 -2.46 2.97
C THR A 237 -31.85 -1.72 3.84
N HIS A 238 -31.31 -2.36 4.88
CA HIS A 238 -30.34 -1.74 5.77
C HIS A 238 -29.02 -1.45 5.04
N GLY A 239 -28.47 -2.45 4.36
CA GLY A 239 -27.26 -2.31 3.54
C GLY A 239 -27.46 -1.29 2.41
N ALA A 240 -28.59 -1.38 1.69
CA ALA A 240 -28.90 -0.45 0.60
C ALA A 240 -29.01 1.01 1.06
N ARG A 241 -29.71 1.28 2.17
CA ARG A 241 -29.86 2.63 2.72
C ARG A 241 -28.53 3.18 3.22
N LYS A 242 -27.72 2.37 3.89
CA LYS A 242 -26.37 2.77 4.32
C LYS A 242 -25.49 3.10 3.12
N GLY A 243 -25.48 2.27 2.09
CA GLY A 243 -24.74 2.53 0.85
C GLY A 243 -25.12 3.86 0.18
N LEU A 244 -26.42 4.17 0.09
CA LEU A 244 -26.90 5.45 -0.44
C LEU A 244 -26.45 6.65 0.41
N ALA A 245 -26.63 6.56 1.73
CA ALA A 245 -26.26 7.63 2.66
C ALA A 245 -24.75 7.89 2.65
N ASP A 246 -23.94 6.82 2.70
CA ASP A 246 -22.48 6.91 2.64
C ASP A 246 -22.02 7.54 1.34
N THR A 247 -22.62 7.17 0.21
CA THR A 247 -22.26 7.75 -1.10
C THR A 247 -22.53 9.26 -1.11
N ALA A 248 -23.70 9.68 -0.61
CA ALA A 248 -24.07 11.09 -0.56
C ALA A 248 -23.14 11.92 0.36
N LEU A 249 -22.76 11.37 1.52
CA LEU A 249 -21.91 12.07 2.49
C LEU A 249 -20.43 12.05 2.12
N LYS A 250 -19.91 10.90 1.66
CA LYS A 250 -18.47 10.72 1.39
C LYS A 250 -18.01 11.42 0.11
N THR A 251 -18.91 11.68 -0.85
CA THR A 251 -18.60 12.47 -2.05
C THR A 251 -18.07 13.86 -1.70
N ALA A 252 -18.65 14.53 -0.70
CA ALA A 252 -18.19 15.83 -0.25
C ALA A 252 -16.77 15.79 0.32
N ASN A 253 -16.43 14.74 1.07
CA ASN A 253 -15.09 14.55 1.62
C ASN A 253 -14.04 14.35 0.52
N SER A 254 -14.39 13.64 -0.56
CA SER A 254 -13.51 13.47 -1.71
C SER A 254 -13.24 14.78 -2.44
N GLY A 255 -14.30 15.53 -2.77
CA GLY A 255 -14.14 16.85 -3.40
C GLY A 255 -13.31 17.81 -2.53
N TYR A 256 -13.51 17.76 -1.21
CA TYR A 256 -12.70 18.53 -0.27
C TYR A 256 -11.22 18.10 -0.25
N LEU A 257 -10.92 16.79 -0.31
CA LEU A 257 -9.56 16.29 -0.42
C LEU A 257 -8.91 16.75 -1.73
N THR A 258 -9.59 16.61 -2.87
CA THR A 258 -9.09 17.07 -4.18
C THR A 258 -8.71 18.54 -4.15
N ARG A 259 -9.57 19.38 -3.56
CA ARG A 259 -9.28 20.80 -3.38
C ARG A 259 -7.98 21.02 -2.58
N ARG A 260 -7.84 20.35 -1.42
CA ARG A 260 -6.63 20.46 -0.59
C ARG A 260 -5.35 19.99 -1.31
N LEU A 261 -5.46 18.93 -2.10
CA LEU A 261 -4.35 18.41 -2.91
C LEU A 261 -3.93 19.41 -3.98
N VAL A 262 -4.88 20.05 -4.68
CA VAL A 262 -4.57 21.10 -5.67
C VAL A 262 -3.90 22.29 -4.97
N ASP A 263 -4.43 22.74 -3.84
CA ASP A 263 -3.89 23.89 -3.10
C ASP A 263 -2.45 23.66 -2.61
N VAL A 264 -2.05 22.42 -2.29
CA VAL A 264 -0.67 22.11 -1.87
C VAL A 264 0.30 21.94 -3.05
N SER A 265 -0.20 21.47 -4.19
CA SER A 265 0.64 20.99 -5.30
C SER A 265 0.67 21.90 -6.52
N GLN A 266 -0.21 22.90 -6.60
CA GLN A 266 -0.31 23.83 -7.73
C GLN A 266 1.01 24.47 -8.16
N ASP A 267 1.95 24.68 -7.22
CA ASP A 267 3.25 25.29 -7.51
C ASP A 267 4.25 24.29 -8.15
N SER A 268 3.85 23.03 -8.32
CA SER A 268 4.66 21.99 -8.98
C SER A 268 4.41 22.03 -10.50
N VAL A 269 5.28 22.73 -11.20
CA VAL A 269 5.32 22.84 -12.67
C VAL A 269 6.64 22.28 -13.18
N VAL A 270 6.66 21.76 -14.41
CA VAL A 270 7.93 21.35 -15.04
C VAL A 270 8.65 22.58 -15.58
N LEU A 271 9.75 23.00 -14.96
CA LEU A 271 10.45 24.24 -15.32
C LEU A 271 11.75 24.04 -16.09
N GLU A 272 12.42 22.90 -15.88
CA GLU A 272 13.72 22.59 -16.49
C GLU A 272 13.76 21.15 -17.01
N ASP A 273 14.71 20.85 -17.90
CA ASP A 273 14.86 19.50 -18.48
C ASP A 273 15.48 18.53 -17.46
N ASP A 274 16.61 18.91 -16.88
CA ASP A 274 17.37 18.07 -15.96
C ASP A 274 17.93 18.87 -14.77
N CYS A 275 17.62 18.44 -13.54
CA CYS A 275 18.17 19.01 -12.32
C CYS A 275 19.58 18.47 -11.94
N GLY A 276 20.11 17.49 -12.69
CA GLY A 276 21.43 16.89 -12.44
C GLY A 276 21.53 16.07 -11.15
N THR A 277 20.40 15.64 -10.58
CA THR A 277 20.41 14.85 -9.34
C THR A 277 21.05 13.48 -9.56
N LEU A 278 21.98 13.13 -8.68
CA LEU A 278 22.56 11.77 -8.57
C LEU A 278 21.77 10.92 -7.57
N ASP A 279 20.67 11.45 -7.04
CA ASP A 279 19.89 10.79 -6.00
C ASP A 279 18.57 10.24 -6.55
N GLY A 280 18.28 8.97 -6.22
CA GLY A 280 17.15 8.22 -6.74
C GLY A 280 16.38 7.47 -5.66
N ILE A 281 15.32 6.79 -6.12
CA ILE A 281 14.49 5.91 -5.29
C ILE A 281 14.59 4.49 -5.82
N GLU A 282 14.76 3.56 -4.88
CA GLU A 282 14.74 2.13 -5.15
C GLU A 282 13.29 1.63 -5.26
N MET A 283 12.91 1.26 -6.47
CA MET A 283 11.59 0.72 -6.78
C MET A 283 11.62 -0.80 -6.72
N THR A 284 10.58 -1.36 -6.10
CA THR A 284 10.34 -2.80 -5.95
C THR A 284 8.88 -3.09 -6.31
N ALA A 285 8.58 -4.34 -6.68
CA ALA A 285 7.19 -4.78 -6.83
C ALA A 285 6.40 -4.50 -5.54
N LEU A 286 5.11 -4.15 -5.69
CA LEU A 286 4.24 -3.92 -4.54
C LEU A 286 3.64 -5.25 -4.11
N ILE A 287 4.11 -5.75 -2.96
CA ILE A 287 3.70 -7.05 -2.40
C ILE A 287 2.87 -6.80 -1.15
N GLU A 288 1.70 -7.42 -1.07
CA GLU A 288 0.87 -7.42 0.15
C GLU A 288 0.50 -8.85 0.51
N SER A 289 0.81 -9.27 1.74
CA SER A 289 0.55 -10.64 2.23
C SER A 289 1.09 -11.75 1.30
N GLY A 290 2.15 -11.44 0.55
CA GLY A 290 2.82 -12.32 -0.42
C GLY A 290 2.13 -12.43 -1.79
N GLU A 291 1.05 -11.69 -2.06
CA GLU A 291 0.54 -11.50 -3.43
C GLU A 291 1.17 -10.25 -4.05
N ILE A 292 1.60 -10.37 -5.31
CA ILE A 292 2.09 -9.22 -6.09
C ILE A 292 0.87 -8.45 -6.60
N ILE A 293 0.62 -7.28 -6.01
CA ILE A 293 -0.46 -6.36 -6.42
C ILE A 293 -0.09 -5.66 -7.72
N GLU A 294 1.16 -5.20 -7.80
CA GLU A 294 1.68 -4.46 -8.94
C GLU A 294 3.11 -4.94 -9.24
N SER A 295 3.35 -5.36 -10.48
CA SER A 295 4.67 -5.80 -10.92
C SER A 295 5.65 -4.63 -10.94
N LEU A 296 6.94 -4.95 -10.90
CA LEU A 296 7.98 -3.93 -11.01
C LEU A 296 7.89 -3.17 -12.34
N GLY A 297 7.66 -3.89 -13.45
CA GLY A 297 7.56 -3.33 -14.80
C GLY A 297 6.45 -2.29 -14.96
N ASP A 298 5.24 -2.60 -14.47
CA ASP A 298 4.11 -1.65 -14.50
C ASP A 298 4.41 -0.38 -13.68
N ARG A 299 5.12 -0.54 -12.56
CA ARG A 299 5.40 0.54 -11.62
C ARG A 299 6.45 1.53 -12.13
N ILE A 300 7.44 1.04 -12.88
CA ILE A 300 8.53 1.84 -13.45
C ILE A 300 8.24 2.37 -14.87
N LEU A 301 7.15 1.93 -15.51
CA LEU A 301 6.81 2.36 -16.86
C LEU A 301 6.73 3.89 -16.97
N GLY A 302 7.43 4.46 -17.97
CA GLY A 302 7.49 5.90 -18.20
C GLY A 302 8.28 6.67 -17.14
N ARG A 303 9.20 6.01 -16.43
CA ARG A 303 10.21 6.61 -15.55
C ARG A 303 11.58 6.64 -16.22
N VAL A 304 12.46 7.49 -15.71
CA VAL A 304 13.84 7.58 -16.17
C VAL A 304 14.74 6.84 -15.20
N LEU A 305 15.60 5.97 -15.72
CA LEU A 305 16.59 5.24 -14.94
C LEU A 305 17.67 6.18 -14.41
N LEU A 306 18.09 5.96 -13.15
CA LEU A 306 19.23 6.66 -12.59
C LEU A 306 20.53 5.90 -12.84
N ASP A 307 20.52 4.58 -12.61
CA ASP A 307 21.67 3.69 -12.77
C ASP A 307 21.45 2.70 -13.92
N ASP A 308 22.55 2.15 -14.44
CA ASP A 308 22.52 1.09 -15.45
C ASP A 308 21.85 -0.16 -14.89
N VAL A 309 20.93 -0.73 -15.67
CA VAL A 309 20.28 -1.99 -15.36
C VAL A 309 21.10 -3.13 -15.94
N LEU A 310 21.66 -3.96 -15.07
CA LEU A 310 22.52 -5.09 -15.44
C LEU A 310 21.73 -6.40 -15.56
N ASP A 311 22.14 -7.29 -16.47
CA ASP A 311 21.60 -8.66 -16.53
C ASP A 311 22.08 -9.46 -15.32
N PRO A 312 21.18 -10.06 -14.52
CA PRO A 312 21.57 -10.92 -13.41
C PRO A 312 22.26 -12.22 -13.84
N ASN A 313 22.17 -12.65 -15.11
CA ASN A 313 22.74 -13.91 -15.60
C ASN A 313 24.12 -13.77 -16.24
N VAL A 314 24.47 -12.57 -16.74
CA VAL A 314 25.73 -12.31 -17.43
C VAL A 314 26.46 -11.16 -16.73
N GLU A 315 27.67 -11.44 -16.28
CA GLU A 315 28.46 -10.49 -15.51
C GLU A 315 28.80 -9.24 -16.36
N ASN A 316 28.38 -8.06 -15.87
CA ASN A 316 28.61 -6.73 -16.49
C ASN A 316 27.98 -6.49 -17.87
N GLU A 317 26.93 -7.22 -18.24
CA GLU A 317 26.12 -6.87 -19.42
C GLU A 317 25.03 -5.87 -19.03
N ILE A 318 25.02 -4.71 -19.70
CA ILE A 318 24.02 -3.66 -19.49
C ILE A 318 22.81 -4.00 -20.37
N LEU A 319 21.65 -4.25 -19.75
CA LEU A 319 20.39 -4.41 -20.45
C LEU A 319 19.83 -3.07 -20.91
N ILE A 320 19.80 -2.10 -19.99
CA ILE A 320 19.26 -0.76 -20.25
C ILE A 320 20.18 0.27 -19.60
N PRO A 321 20.70 1.24 -20.36
CA PRO A 321 21.60 2.25 -19.83
C PRO A 321 20.89 3.29 -18.95
N ALA A 322 21.63 3.90 -18.04
CA ALA A 322 21.21 5.01 -17.20
C ALA A 322 20.70 6.20 -18.03
N GLY A 323 19.71 6.93 -17.51
CA GLY A 323 19.10 8.07 -18.19
C GLY A 323 18.09 7.71 -19.29
N THR A 324 17.86 6.42 -19.55
CA THR A 324 16.84 5.97 -20.51
C THR A 324 15.44 6.12 -19.93
N LEU A 325 14.49 6.58 -20.75
CA LEU A 325 13.07 6.58 -20.43
C LEU A 325 12.51 5.18 -20.70
N ILE A 326 12.01 4.52 -19.67
CA ILE A 326 11.47 3.16 -19.77
C ILE A 326 10.19 3.15 -20.60
N ASP A 327 10.24 2.43 -21.71
CA ASP A 327 9.09 2.13 -22.57
C ASP A 327 8.52 0.72 -22.31
N GLU A 328 7.58 0.25 -23.13
CA GLU A 328 6.98 -1.06 -22.94
C GLU A 328 7.89 -2.23 -23.33
N SER A 329 8.79 -2.04 -24.30
CA SER A 329 9.82 -3.04 -24.62
C SER A 329 10.78 -3.21 -23.44
N ASP A 330 11.22 -2.10 -22.86
CA ASP A 330 12.07 -2.10 -21.66
C ASP A 330 11.36 -2.72 -20.47
N ARG A 331 10.07 -2.43 -20.29
CA ARG A 331 9.22 -3.05 -19.26
C ARG A 331 9.16 -4.57 -19.44
N ASP A 332 8.95 -5.05 -20.67
CA ASP A 332 8.92 -6.50 -20.95
C ASP A 332 10.30 -7.14 -20.74
N VAL A 333 11.40 -6.45 -21.10
CA VAL A 333 12.77 -6.90 -20.80
C VAL A 333 12.97 -7.01 -19.30
N ILE A 334 12.57 -5.99 -18.53
CA ILE A 334 12.69 -5.97 -17.06
C ILE A 334 11.83 -7.05 -16.42
N GLU A 335 10.60 -7.27 -16.88
CA GLU A 335 9.72 -8.34 -16.35
C GLU A 335 10.21 -9.75 -16.69
N ASN A 336 10.81 -9.93 -17.87
CA ASN A 336 11.41 -11.22 -18.26
C ASN A 336 12.76 -11.45 -17.58
N SER A 337 13.47 -10.38 -17.22
CA SER A 337 14.68 -10.42 -16.42
C SER A 337 14.37 -10.58 -14.93
N ARG A 338 15.29 -11.15 -14.15
CA ARG A 338 15.09 -11.39 -12.70
C ARG A 338 15.43 -10.17 -11.85
N ILE A 339 15.10 -8.99 -12.32
CA ILE A 339 15.42 -7.76 -11.61
C ILE A 339 14.38 -7.53 -10.54
N GLU A 340 14.81 -7.53 -9.28
CA GLU A 340 13.92 -7.28 -8.14
C GLU A 340 13.79 -5.79 -7.83
N LYS A 341 14.84 -5.02 -8.14
CA LYS A 341 14.97 -3.63 -7.75
C LYS A 341 15.65 -2.79 -8.82
N VAL A 342 15.13 -1.58 -9.01
CA VAL A 342 15.64 -0.61 -9.98
C VAL A 342 15.74 0.76 -9.34
N GLN A 343 16.84 1.47 -9.58
CA GLN A 343 17.02 2.86 -9.18
C GLN A 343 16.44 3.78 -10.25
N ILE A 344 15.41 4.54 -9.89
CA ILE A 344 14.78 5.52 -10.79
C ILE A 344 14.98 6.94 -10.28
N ARG A 345 14.89 7.88 -11.23
CA ARG A 345 14.68 9.29 -10.90
C ARG A 345 13.23 9.50 -10.47
N SER A 346 13.05 10.33 -9.44
CA SER A 346 11.73 10.61 -8.87
C SER A 346 11.54 12.11 -8.62
N PRO A 347 10.30 12.65 -8.67
CA PRO A 347 10.01 14.00 -8.19
C PRO A 347 10.46 14.22 -6.74
N LEU A 348 10.54 13.18 -5.92
CA LEU A 348 10.93 13.25 -4.52
C LEU A 348 12.40 13.65 -4.30
N THR A 349 13.30 13.19 -5.17
CA THR A 349 14.75 13.45 -5.11
C THR A 349 15.20 14.56 -6.07
N CYS A 350 14.25 15.19 -6.77
CA CYS A 350 14.52 16.29 -7.69
C CYS A 350 15.13 17.50 -6.96
N MET A 351 16.27 17.99 -7.47
CA MET A 351 17.03 19.12 -6.88
C MET A 351 16.60 20.49 -7.41
N SER A 352 15.65 20.53 -8.35
CA SER A 352 15.08 21.78 -8.87
C SER A 352 14.57 22.70 -7.76
N GLU A 353 14.94 23.98 -7.80
CA GLU A 353 14.58 24.97 -6.78
C GLU A 353 13.07 25.22 -6.73
N GLN A 354 12.46 25.31 -7.91
CA GLN A 354 11.03 25.54 -8.12
C GLN A 354 10.49 24.44 -9.05
N GLY A 355 9.36 23.84 -8.68
CA GLY A 355 8.76 22.78 -9.49
C GLY A 355 9.55 21.46 -9.49
N VAL A 356 9.59 20.81 -10.66
CA VAL A 356 10.22 19.51 -10.90
C VAL A 356 10.88 19.53 -12.29
N CYS A 357 11.97 18.80 -12.51
CA CYS A 357 12.56 18.67 -13.86
C CYS A 357 11.87 17.58 -14.69
N ARG A 358 12.00 17.66 -16.02
CA ARG A 358 11.42 16.70 -16.97
C ARG A 358 11.87 15.26 -16.69
N ASN A 359 13.16 15.04 -16.49
CA ASN A 359 13.72 13.70 -16.28
C ASN A 359 13.30 13.06 -14.95
N CYS A 360 13.10 13.84 -13.88
CA CYS A 360 12.61 13.30 -12.61
C CYS A 360 11.12 12.92 -12.65
N TYR A 361 10.32 13.55 -13.52
CA TYR A 361 8.91 13.19 -13.71
C TYR A 361 8.72 12.07 -14.75
N GLY A 362 9.53 12.10 -15.81
CA GLY A 362 9.53 11.15 -16.92
C GLY A 362 8.42 11.41 -17.94
N ARG A 363 7.69 10.35 -18.28
CA ARG A 363 6.63 10.35 -19.31
C ARG A 363 5.37 11.06 -18.84
N ASP A 364 4.78 11.87 -19.71
CA ASP A 364 3.39 12.29 -19.59
C ASP A 364 2.46 11.13 -20.00
N LEU A 365 1.59 10.74 -19.08
CA LEU A 365 0.68 9.62 -19.23
C LEU A 365 -0.48 9.93 -20.20
N CYS A 366 -0.71 11.20 -20.54
CA CYS A 366 -1.77 11.61 -21.48
C CYS A 366 -1.34 11.45 -22.94
N HIS A 367 -0.15 11.95 -23.30
CA HIS A 367 0.34 11.94 -24.68
C HIS A 367 1.35 10.83 -24.98
N GLY A 368 1.90 10.19 -23.95
CA GLY A 368 2.83 9.08 -24.09
C GLY A 368 4.26 9.48 -24.48
N GLY A 369 4.62 10.78 -24.48
CA GLY A 369 5.99 11.26 -24.63
C GLY A 369 6.59 11.77 -23.31
N LEU A 370 7.82 12.29 -23.34
CA LEU A 370 8.39 13.02 -22.20
C LEU A 370 7.56 14.27 -21.88
N VAL A 371 7.29 14.52 -20.60
CA VAL A 371 6.43 15.63 -20.14
C VAL A 371 6.89 16.99 -20.67
N ASN A 372 6.00 17.85 -21.14
CA ASN A 372 6.44 19.13 -21.72
C ASN A 372 6.91 20.13 -20.65
N LEU A 373 7.79 21.06 -21.04
CA LEU A 373 8.13 22.21 -20.21
C LEU A 373 6.88 23.11 -20.05
N GLY A 374 6.65 23.57 -18.83
CA GLY A 374 5.47 24.33 -18.44
C GLY A 374 4.25 23.50 -18.07
N GLU A 375 4.31 22.15 -18.08
CA GLU A 375 3.19 21.29 -17.70
C GLU A 375 2.90 21.37 -16.18
N THR A 376 1.63 21.49 -15.80
CA THR A 376 1.19 21.62 -14.40
C THR A 376 1.05 20.27 -13.69
N VAL A 377 2.16 19.55 -13.56
CA VAL A 377 2.20 18.18 -13.00
C VAL A 377 1.59 18.06 -11.59
N GLY A 378 1.64 19.13 -10.78
CA GLY A 378 0.97 19.18 -9.48
C GLY A 378 -0.54 19.12 -9.55
N VAL A 379 -1.15 19.95 -10.41
CA VAL A 379 -2.61 19.97 -10.60
C VAL A 379 -3.09 18.64 -11.17
N ILE A 380 -2.36 18.09 -12.16
CA ILE A 380 -2.64 16.77 -12.73
C ILE A 380 -2.57 15.69 -11.64
N ALA A 381 -1.51 15.69 -10.82
CA ALA A 381 -1.36 14.73 -9.73
C ALA A 381 -2.51 14.80 -8.72
N ALA A 382 -2.91 16.00 -8.31
CA ALA A 382 -4.03 16.19 -7.39
C ALA A 382 -5.35 15.67 -7.96
N GLN A 383 -5.60 15.88 -9.26
CA GLN A 383 -6.80 15.39 -9.94
C GLN A 383 -6.78 13.87 -10.12
N SER A 384 -5.64 13.31 -10.53
CA SER A 384 -5.44 11.86 -10.68
C SER A 384 -5.61 11.08 -9.37
N ILE A 385 -5.42 11.72 -8.22
CA ILE A 385 -5.69 11.14 -6.89
C ILE A 385 -7.14 11.41 -6.48
N GLY A 386 -7.62 12.64 -6.66
CA GLY A 386 -8.91 13.09 -6.15
C GLY A 386 -10.15 12.59 -6.92
N GLU A 387 -10.09 12.52 -8.25
CA GLU A 387 -11.20 12.01 -9.07
C GLU A 387 -11.49 10.53 -8.77
N PRO A 388 -10.48 9.63 -8.79
CA PRO A 388 -10.71 8.25 -8.43
C PRO A 388 -11.03 8.08 -6.94
N GLY A 389 -10.55 8.98 -6.07
CA GLY A 389 -10.95 9.04 -4.67
C GLY A 389 -12.48 9.16 -4.50
N THR A 390 -13.14 9.88 -5.41
CA THR A 390 -14.61 9.99 -5.43
C THR A 390 -15.23 8.67 -5.87
N GLN A 391 -14.62 8.00 -6.85
CA GLN A 391 -15.02 6.68 -7.29
C GLN A 391 -14.91 5.62 -6.18
N LEU A 392 -13.90 5.68 -5.30
CA LEU A 392 -13.79 4.78 -4.14
C LEU A 392 -15.03 4.87 -3.24
N THR A 393 -15.50 6.10 -3.00
CA THR A 393 -16.68 6.33 -2.18
C THR A 393 -17.97 5.88 -2.87
N MET A 394 -18.05 5.98 -4.20
CA MET A 394 -19.20 5.54 -4.99
C MET A 394 -19.23 4.02 -5.23
N ARG A 395 -18.09 3.33 -5.41
CA ARG A 395 -18.05 1.87 -5.61
C ARG A 395 -18.53 1.11 -4.37
N THR A 396 -18.37 1.71 -3.19
CA THR A 396 -18.96 1.20 -1.94
C THR A 396 -20.48 1.02 -2.06
N PHE A 397 -21.18 1.75 -2.94
CA PHE A 397 -22.61 1.59 -3.20
C PHE A 397 -22.97 0.20 -3.75
N HIS A 398 -22.18 -0.32 -4.69
CA HIS A 398 -22.47 -1.60 -5.36
C HIS A 398 -22.15 -2.80 -4.46
N ILE A 399 -21.24 -2.62 -3.50
CA ILE A 399 -20.82 -3.64 -2.54
C ILE A 399 -21.62 -3.52 -1.23
N GLY A 400 -22.07 -2.32 -0.84
CA GLY A 400 -22.66 -2.00 0.47
C GLY A 400 -23.96 -2.71 0.84
N GLY A 401 -24.55 -3.49 -0.08
CA GLY A 401 -25.62 -4.44 0.22
C GLY A 401 -25.10 -5.81 0.63
N THR A 402 -24.05 -6.33 -0.02
CA THR A 402 -23.51 -7.69 0.16
C THR A 402 -22.16 -7.68 0.83
N ALA A 403 -22.03 -8.35 1.98
CA ALA A 403 -20.73 -8.62 2.56
C ALA A 403 -20.05 -9.75 1.76
N SER A 404 -19.00 -9.41 1.03
CA SER A 404 -18.07 -10.39 0.45
C SER A 404 -16.79 -10.32 1.27
N ARG A 405 -16.60 -11.29 2.16
CA ARG A 405 -15.32 -11.51 2.84
C ARG A 405 -14.51 -12.43 1.94
N SER A 406 -13.30 -12.04 1.56
CA SER A 406 -12.31 -12.96 1.01
C SER A 406 -11.98 -13.95 2.12
N ALA A 407 -12.11 -15.26 1.88
CA ALA A 407 -11.78 -16.25 2.89
C ALA A 407 -10.31 -16.05 3.33
N GLU A 408 -10.06 -15.88 4.62
CA GLU A 408 -8.70 -15.76 5.13
C GLU A 408 -7.96 -17.06 4.85
N GLN A 409 -6.82 -16.96 4.14
CA GLN A 409 -5.96 -18.10 3.89
C GLN A 409 -5.39 -18.57 5.22
N ASN A 410 -5.68 -19.81 5.57
CA ASN A 410 -5.17 -20.50 6.76
C ASN A 410 -4.13 -21.57 6.41
N LYS A 411 -3.74 -21.61 5.13
CA LYS A 411 -2.95 -22.66 4.51
C LYS A 411 -2.07 -22.06 3.43
N TRP A 412 -0.84 -22.57 3.31
CA TRP A 412 0.05 -22.27 2.21
C TRP A 412 0.23 -23.51 1.33
N GLU A 413 -0.22 -23.40 0.08
CA GLU A 413 -0.01 -24.40 -0.97
C GLU A 413 1.09 -23.89 -1.92
N ALA A 414 2.01 -24.76 -2.32
CA ALA A 414 3.14 -24.42 -3.18
C ALA A 414 2.67 -23.95 -4.55
N GLY A 415 2.99 -22.70 -4.93
CA GLY A 415 2.66 -22.15 -6.25
C GLY A 415 3.55 -22.72 -7.36
N PHE A 416 4.76 -23.15 -7.00
CA PHE A 416 5.76 -23.69 -7.91
C PHE A 416 6.42 -24.94 -7.36
N SER A 417 6.89 -25.81 -8.26
CA SER A 417 7.73 -26.94 -7.88
C SER A 417 9.16 -26.49 -7.63
N GLY A 418 9.79 -27.01 -6.57
CA GLY A 418 11.15 -26.68 -6.18
C GLY A 418 11.55 -27.32 -4.86
N VAL A 419 12.67 -26.88 -4.28
CA VAL A 419 13.17 -27.31 -2.97
C VAL A 419 12.84 -26.24 -1.95
N LEU A 420 12.31 -26.63 -0.79
CA LEU A 420 11.96 -25.71 0.29
C LEU A 420 13.21 -25.33 1.11
N ARG A 421 13.44 -24.03 1.32
CA ARG A 421 14.49 -23.46 2.17
C ARG A 421 13.85 -22.51 3.18
N PHE A 422 14.38 -22.44 4.39
CA PHE A 422 13.94 -21.45 5.37
C PHE A 422 15.03 -20.41 5.62
N ASP A 423 14.62 -19.15 5.80
CA ASP A 423 15.49 -18.01 6.05
C ASP A 423 15.09 -17.38 7.40
N ASP A 424 16.06 -17.25 8.31
CA ASP A 424 15.88 -16.77 9.70
C ASP A 424 14.69 -17.40 10.48
N LEU A 425 14.41 -18.69 10.23
CA LEU A 425 13.30 -19.42 10.85
C LEU A 425 13.71 -20.09 12.16
N LYS A 426 13.03 -19.73 13.26
CA LYS A 426 13.09 -20.48 14.52
C LYS A 426 11.93 -21.46 14.58
N GLU A 427 12.23 -22.76 14.63
CA GLU A 427 11.24 -23.84 14.66
C GLU A 427 11.43 -24.78 15.86
N VAL A 428 10.34 -25.42 16.28
CA VAL A 428 10.35 -26.43 17.34
C VAL A 428 9.48 -27.62 16.95
N LYS A 429 9.86 -28.83 17.38
CA LYS A 429 9.08 -30.04 17.10
C LYS A 429 8.02 -30.25 18.15
N ASN A 430 6.76 -30.33 17.71
CA ASN A 430 5.64 -30.69 18.55
C ASN A 430 5.58 -32.21 18.82
N ARG A 431 4.74 -32.64 19.76
CA ARG A 431 4.47 -34.05 20.15
C ARG A 431 4.10 -34.93 18.96
N GLU A 432 3.42 -34.38 17.97
CA GLU A 432 2.99 -35.08 16.75
C GLU A 432 4.11 -35.22 15.70
N GLY A 433 5.28 -34.62 15.93
CA GLY A 433 6.43 -34.66 15.04
C GLY A 433 6.44 -33.57 13.95
N ASN A 434 5.43 -32.70 13.93
CA ASN A 434 5.36 -31.52 13.06
C ASN A 434 6.23 -30.38 13.61
N PHE A 435 6.72 -29.52 12.74
CA PHE A 435 7.49 -28.34 13.13
C PHE A 435 6.55 -27.15 13.32
N VAL A 436 6.74 -26.38 14.38
CA VAL A 436 5.95 -25.19 14.70
C VAL A 436 6.88 -23.98 14.71
N VAL A 437 6.47 -22.91 14.03
CA VAL A 437 7.25 -21.68 13.91
C VAL A 437 7.13 -20.85 15.19
N LEU A 438 8.27 -20.47 15.78
CA LEU A 438 8.37 -19.60 16.96
C LEU A 438 8.78 -18.17 16.61
N GLY A 439 9.46 -17.97 15.48
CA GLY A 439 9.99 -16.67 15.08
C GLY A 439 8.98 -15.81 14.32
N ARG A 440 9.08 -14.47 14.45
CA ARG A 440 8.28 -13.50 13.68
C ARG A 440 8.83 -13.22 12.28
N ARG A 441 10.13 -13.43 12.05
CA ARG A 441 10.85 -13.10 10.80
C ARG A 441 11.11 -14.29 9.88
N GLY A 442 10.64 -15.47 10.26
CA GLY A 442 10.89 -16.67 9.49
C GLY A 442 10.26 -16.58 8.10
N GLU A 443 11.09 -16.68 7.07
CA GLU A 443 10.64 -16.74 5.69
C GLU A 443 10.89 -18.14 5.13
N ALA A 444 9.99 -18.60 4.28
CA ALA A 444 10.14 -19.83 3.52
C ALA A 444 10.28 -19.51 2.04
N VAL A 445 11.27 -20.12 1.40
CA VAL A 445 11.64 -19.89 0.01
C VAL A 445 11.61 -21.21 -0.73
N ILE A 446 10.97 -21.24 -1.90
CA ILE A 446 11.04 -22.36 -2.84
C ILE A 446 12.11 -22.02 -3.88
N VAL A 447 13.20 -22.78 -3.91
CA VAL A 447 14.31 -22.64 -4.86
C VAL A 447 14.25 -23.70 -5.96
N GLU A 448 14.68 -23.36 -7.17
CA GLU A 448 14.72 -24.27 -8.32
C GLU A 448 15.93 -25.21 -8.24
N GLY A 449 15.75 -26.41 -7.68
CA GLY A 449 16.82 -27.41 -7.50
C GLY A 449 16.43 -28.84 -7.92
N GLY A 450 17.44 -29.69 -8.15
CA GLY A 450 17.26 -31.12 -8.46
C GLY A 450 16.81 -31.97 -7.26
N LYS A 451 16.44 -33.25 -7.51
CA LYS A 451 15.87 -34.15 -6.48
C LYS A 451 16.80 -34.34 -5.26
N ASN A 452 16.27 -34.01 -4.07
CA ASN A 452 16.80 -34.23 -2.72
C ASN A 452 18.26 -33.78 -2.53
N ILE A 453 18.42 -32.51 -2.16
CA ILE A 453 19.70 -31.95 -1.73
C ILE A 453 19.77 -32.06 -0.19
N ALA A 454 20.83 -32.65 0.34
CA ALA A 454 21.03 -32.75 1.79
C ALA A 454 21.25 -31.35 2.40
N VAL A 455 20.74 -31.13 3.62
CA VAL A 455 20.79 -29.84 4.36
C VAL A 455 22.18 -29.19 4.35
N SER A 456 23.25 -29.99 4.34
CA SER A 456 24.64 -29.55 4.29
C SER A 456 25.09 -28.87 2.98
N LYS A 457 24.29 -28.90 1.91
CA LYS A 457 24.59 -28.28 0.60
C LYS A 457 23.66 -27.11 0.27
N LEU A 458 22.82 -26.65 1.21
CA LEU A 458 21.92 -25.52 0.99
C LEU A 458 22.65 -24.18 0.76
N ALA A 459 23.88 -24.03 1.27
CA ALA A 459 24.68 -22.82 1.06
C ALA A 459 25.08 -22.63 -0.41
N ASP A 460 25.23 -23.71 -1.18
CA ASP A 460 25.57 -23.63 -2.62
C ASP A 460 24.36 -23.15 -3.47
N LEU A 461 23.13 -23.21 -2.93
CA LEU A 461 21.89 -22.73 -3.55
C LEU A 461 21.61 -21.24 -3.30
N GLU A 462 22.48 -20.50 -2.61
CA GLU A 462 22.34 -19.04 -2.51
C GLU A 462 22.29 -18.34 -3.88
N ASN A 463 22.92 -18.95 -4.89
CA ASN A 463 22.93 -18.47 -6.27
C ASN A 463 21.86 -19.13 -7.17
N GLU A 464 21.07 -20.09 -6.65
CA GLU A 464 20.01 -20.76 -7.42
C GLU A 464 18.69 -19.98 -7.36
N ARG A 465 17.85 -20.15 -8.38
CA ARG A 465 16.67 -19.30 -8.61
C ARG A 465 15.60 -19.51 -7.54
N GLU A 466 15.31 -18.48 -6.75
CA GLU A 466 14.11 -18.41 -5.91
C GLU A 466 12.86 -18.26 -6.81
N ARG A 467 11.86 -19.13 -6.61
CA ARG A 467 10.58 -19.09 -7.34
C ARG A 467 9.45 -18.51 -6.51
N GLU A 468 9.49 -18.71 -5.20
CA GLU A 468 8.47 -18.22 -4.29
C GLU A 468 9.11 -17.93 -2.92
N ARG A 469 8.81 -16.77 -2.33
CA ARG A 469 9.23 -16.40 -0.98
C ARG A 469 7.98 -15.97 -0.19
N ARG A 470 7.79 -16.55 0.99
CA ARG A 470 6.62 -16.32 1.83
C ARG A 470 7.03 -16.15 3.30
N PRO A 471 6.62 -15.06 3.97
CA PRO A 471 6.78 -14.94 5.41
C PRO A 471 5.82 -15.90 6.12
N LEU A 472 6.31 -16.65 7.10
CA LEU A 472 5.51 -17.58 7.90
C LEU A 472 5.10 -16.94 9.23
N PRO A 473 3.80 -16.96 9.59
CA PRO A 473 3.35 -16.43 10.87
C PRO A 473 3.79 -17.33 12.02
N MET A 474 4.01 -16.72 13.19
CA MET A 474 4.26 -17.45 14.43
C MET A 474 3.09 -18.40 14.73
N GLY A 475 3.41 -19.64 15.08
CA GLY A 475 2.46 -20.73 15.29
C GLY A 475 1.99 -21.43 14.03
N ALA A 476 2.55 -21.11 12.86
CA ALA A 476 2.37 -21.95 11.68
C ALA A 476 2.95 -23.34 11.93
N THR A 477 2.15 -24.36 11.62
CA THR A 477 2.56 -25.76 11.63
C THR A 477 3.05 -26.12 10.23
N LEU A 478 4.33 -26.46 10.13
CA LEU A 478 5.00 -26.91 8.92
C LEU A 478 4.82 -28.42 8.76
N LEU A 479 4.27 -28.79 7.61
CA LEU A 479 4.04 -30.17 7.20
C LEU A 479 5.21 -30.74 6.40
N LYS A 480 6.06 -29.86 5.85
CA LYS A 480 7.21 -30.17 4.99
C LYS A 480 8.50 -29.68 5.62
N LYS A 481 9.61 -30.40 5.37
CA LYS A 481 10.92 -30.09 5.96
C LYS A 481 11.78 -29.24 5.03
N GLU A 482 12.77 -28.57 5.63
CA GLU A 482 13.82 -27.90 4.87
C GLU A 482 14.60 -28.90 4.00
N GLY A 483 14.88 -28.52 2.75
CA GLY A 483 15.52 -29.34 1.74
C GLY A 483 14.60 -30.37 1.06
N GLU A 484 13.32 -30.42 1.43
CA GLU A 484 12.34 -31.30 0.79
C GLU A 484 11.87 -30.71 -0.55
N LEU A 485 11.68 -31.59 -1.55
CA LEU A 485 11.12 -31.21 -2.83
C LEU A 485 9.60 -31.09 -2.71
N VAL A 486 9.06 -29.94 -3.10
CA VAL A 486 7.63 -29.64 -3.13
C VAL A 486 7.16 -29.60 -4.58
N GLU A 487 6.02 -30.26 -4.86
CA GLU A 487 5.34 -30.14 -6.15
C GLU A 487 4.30 -29.02 -6.11
N GLN A 488 3.89 -28.52 -7.28
CA GLN A 488 2.88 -27.48 -7.36
C GLN A 488 1.55 -28.01 -6.77
N GLY A 489 1.01 -27.30 -5.77
CA GLY A 489 -0.20 -27.68 -5.04
C GLY A 489 0.04 -28.46 -3.73
N ASP A 490 1.29 -28.75 -3.37
CA ASP A 490 1.59 -29.37 -2.07
C ASP A 490 1.33 -28.40 -0.92
N LEU A 491 0.71 -28.90 0.17
CA LEU A 491 0.47 -28.13 1.38
C LEU A 491 1.75 -28.05 2.23
N ILE A 492 2.29 -26.85 2.40
CA ILE A 492 3.56 -26.62 3.12
C ILE A 492 3.31 -26.26 4.58
N ALA A 493 2.37 -25.35 4.85
CA ALA A 493 2.11 -24.82 6.19
C ALA A 493 0.61 -24.59 6.44
N GLU A 494 0.19 -24.73 7.70
CA GLU A 494 -1.16 -24.37 8.17
C GLU A 494 -1.12 -23.60 9.49
N TRP A 495 -2.06 -22.68 9.69
CA TRP A 495 -2.17 -21.88 10.92
C TRP A 495 -3.62 -21.50 11.24
N ASP A 496 -3.87 -21.07 12.47
CA ASP A 496 -5.14 -20.46 12.85
C ASP A 496 -5.12 -18.96 12.48
N PRO A 497 -6.00 -18.49 11.57
CA PRO A 497 -6.03 -17.08 11.19
C PRO A 497 -6.69 -16.19 12.25
N PHE A 498 -7.50 -16.76 13.15
CA PHE A 498 -8.34 -16.01 14.10
C PHE A 498 -7.71 -15.81 15.47
N SER A 499 -6.62 -16.51 15.77
CA SER A 499 -5.91 -16.36 17.04
C SER A 499 -4.39 -16.30 16.84
N ILE A 500 -3.71 -15.53 17.69
CA ILE A 500 -2.24 -15.59 17.81
C ILE A 500 -1.95 -16.56 18.95
N PRO A 501 -1.39 -17.74 18.68
CA PRO A 501 -1.05 -18.68 19.73
C PRO A 501 0.24 -18.25 20.44
N ILE A 502 0.22 -18.26 21.78
CA ILE A 502 1.43 -18.16 22.61
C ILE A 502 1.95 -19.58 22.81
N ILE A 503 3.13 -19.87 22.25
CA ILE A 503 3.67 -21.22 22.16
C ILE A 503 4.94 -21.34 23.00
N THR A 504 5.12 -22.51 23.62
CA THR A 504 6.35 -22.81 24.34
C THR A 504 7.47 -23.36 23.43
N ASP A 505 8.70 -22.94 23.69
CA ASP A 505 9.91 -23.47 23.06
C ASP A 505 10.55 -24.65 23.82
N VAL A 506 10.11 -24.89 25.07
CA VAL A 506 10.65 -25.95 25.94
C VAL A 506 9.55 -26.89 26.45
N SER A 507 9.94 -28.11 26.81
CA SER A 507 9.05 -29.05 27.51
C SER A 507 9.26 -28.93 29.02
N GLY A 508 8.17 -28.92 29.80
CA GLY A 508 8.23 -28.80 31.25
C GLY A 508 6.84 -28.69 31.87
N ILE A 509 6.79 -28.29 33.14
CA ILE A 509 5.55 -28.13 33.90
C ILE A 509 5.16 -26.65 33.91
N VAL A 510 3.92 -26.35 33.57
CA VAL A 510 3.36 -24.99 33.62
C VAL A 510 3.23 -24.52 35.08
N ASP A 511 3.77 -23.36 35.39
CA ASP A 511 3.56 -22.65 36.65
C ASP A 511 2.97 -21.26 36.37
N PHE A 512 1.91 -20.93 37.11
CA PHE A 512 1.21 -19.65 36.97
C PHE A 512 1.77 -18.64 37.99
N GLU A 513 2.37 -17.57 37.48
CA GLU A 513 2.83 -16.44 38.29
C GLU A 513 1.87 -15.26 38.09
N ASP A 514 1.37 -14.70 39.19
CA ASP A 514 0.38 -13.60 39.20
C ASP A 514 -0.90 -13.85 38.38
N ILE A 515 -1.36 -15.11 38.29
CA ILE A 515 -2.65 -15.47 37.67
C ILE A 515 -3.62 -15.91 38.76
N ASN A 516 -4.36 -14.94 39.29
CA ASN A 516 -5.36 -15.09 40.35
C ASN A 516 -6.78 -14.75 39.87
N GLU A 517 -7.75 -15.54 40.32
CA GLU A 517 -9.15 -15.42 39.96
C GLU A 517 -9.76 -14.11 40.49
N GLY A 518 -10.44 -13.35 39.63
CA GLY A 518 -11.11 -12.10 39.96
C GLY A 518 -10.20 -10.86 39.96
N GLU A 519 -8.89 -11.02 40.11
CA GLU A 519 -7.92 -9.92 40.03
C GLU A 519 -7.24 -9.80 38.66
N THR A 520 -6.76 -10.90 38.09
CA THR A 520 -5.93 -10.90 36.86
C THR A 520 -6.57 -11.71 35.74
N PHE A 521 -7.38 -12.72 36.07
CA PHE A 521 -8.25 -13.37 35.11
C PHE A 521 -9.69 -13.40 35.61
N LYS A 522 -10.63 -13.31 34.67
CA LYS A 522 -12.04 -13.46 34.91
C LYS A 522 -12.51 -14.72 34.22
N GLU A 523 -13.22 -15.58 34.94
CA GLU A 523 -13.95 -16.66 34.30
C GLU A 523 -15.14 -16.06 33.55
N GLN A 524 -15.06 -16.08 32.22
CA GLN A 524 -16.22 -15.88 31.37
C GLN A 524 -16.89 -17.24 31.19
N VAL A 525 -18.04 -17.37 31.84
CA VAL A 525 -18.95 -18.48 31.59
C VAL A 525 -19.79 -18.09 30.40
N ASP A 526 -19.72 -18.90 29.35
CA ASP A 526 -20.63 -18.77 28.22
C ASP A 526 -22.04 -19.17 28.69
N GLU A 527 -23.01 -18.25 28.58
CA GLU A 527 -24.38 -18.42 29.08
C GLU A 527 -25.11 -19.61 28.45
N VAL A 528 -24.67 -20.06 27.27
CA VAL A 528 -25.30 -21.15 26.53
C VAL A 528 -24.64 -22.49 26.82
N SER A 529 -23.30 -22.54 26.81
CA SER A 529 -22.57 -23.80 26.92
C SER A 529 -22.19 -24.19 28.35
N GLY A 530 -22.20 -23.22 29.27
CA GLY A 530 -21.79 -23.43 30.65
C GLY A 530 -20.29 -23.72 30.83
N VAL A 531 -19.49 -23.69 29.76
CA VAL A 531 -18.03 -23.82 29.84
C VAL A 531 -17.45 -22.50 30.31
N SER A 532 -16.67 -22.57 31.39
CA SER A 532 -15.90 -21.42 31.88
C SER A 532 -14.58 -21.33 31.12
N ARG A 533 -14.30 -20.15 30.55
CA ARG A 533 -13.00 -19.81 29.99
C ARG A 533 -12.32 -18.77 30.86
N LYS A 534 -11.03 -18.95 31.10
CA LYS A 534 -10.22 -18.04 31.90
C LYS A 534 -9.61 -16.99 30.97
N VAL A 535 -10.20 -15.80 30.98
CA VAL A 535 -9.76 -14.67 30.15
C VAL A 535 -8.96 -13.69 31.01
N ILE A 536 -7.73 -13.37 30.59
CA ILE A 536 -6.91 -12.38 31.27
C ILE A 536 -7.53 -11.00 31.13
N HIS A 537 -7.64 -10.26 32.24
CA HIS A 537 -8.12 -8.89 32.27
C HIS A 537 -7.16 -7.99 33.05
N GLU A 538 -7.32 -6.68 32.89
CA GLU A 538 -6.47 -5.72 33.58
C GLU A 538 -6.72 -5.75 35.09
N SER A 539 -5.69 -6.03 35.87
CA SER A 539 -5.74 -6.00 37.33
C SER A 539 -5.76 -4.57 37.87
N GLN A 540 -6.41 -4.37 39.02
CA GLN A 540 -6.43 -3.07 39.70
C GLN A 540 -5.11 -2.76 40.42
N SER A 541 -4.35 -3.80 40.76
CA SER A 541 -3.07 -3.74 41.46
C SER A 541 -1.91 -3.56 40.48
N LEU A 542 -1.02 -2.58 40.74
CA LEU A 542 0.10 -2.27 39.85
C LEU A 542 1.22 -3.33 39.84
N GLU A 543 1.28 -4.23 40.82
CA GLU A 543 2.41 -5.17 41.01
C GLU A 543 2.22 -6.53 40.33
N GLN A 544 1.01 -6.88 39.90
CA GLN A 544 0.73 -8.21 39.34
C GLN A 544 0.99 -8.28 37.83
N HIS A 545 1.81 -9.24 37.40
CA HIS A 545 2.18 -9.49 36.01
C HIS A 545 1.79 -10.92 35.60
N PRO A 546 0.63 -11.16 34.97
CA PRO A 546 0.22 -12.51 34.63
C PRO A 546 1.23 -13.15 33.67
N LEU A 547 1.95 -14.15 34.18
CA LEU A 547 3.08 -14.81 33.54
C LEU A 547 2.87 -16.32 33.61
N ILE A 548 3.22 -17.01 32.53
CA ILE A 548 3.37 -18.46 32.52
C ILE A 548 4.85 -18.78 32.53
N ALA A 549 5.34 -19.36 33.62
CA ALA A 549 6.68 -19.90 33.73
C ALA A 549 6.66 -21.40 33.42
N ILE A 550 7.70 -21.90 32.77
CA ILE A 550 7.87 -23.35 32.55
C ILE A 550 8.98 -23.87 33.45
N CYS A 551 8.62 -24.81 34.32
CA CYS A 551 9.45 -25.36 35.37
C CYS A 551 9.89 -26.79 35.07
N ASP A 552 11.08 -27.17 35.55
CA ASP A 552 11.48 -28.58 35.67
C ASP A 552 10.74 -29.24 36.86
N SER A 553 10.83 -30.56 36.96
CA SER A 553 10.36 -31.44 38.05
C SER A 553 10.67 -30.97 39.49
N LYS A 554 11.58 -30.01 39.66
CA LYS A 554 11.95 -29.37 40.94
C LYS A 554 11.35 -27.96 41.15
N LYS A 555 10.37 -27.53 40.35
CA LYS A 555 9.78 -26.17 40.38
C LYS A 555 10.80 -25.04 40.23
N LYS A 556 11.84 -25.26 39.44
CA LYS A 556 12.74 -24.18 38.99
C LYS A 556 12.46 -23.90 37.54
N THR A 557 12.29 -22.62 37.22
CA THR A 557 12.09 -22.15 35.85
C THR A 557 13.28 -22.57 34.98
N ILE A 558 12.97 -23.15 33.82
CA ILE A 558 13.97 -23.59 32.87
C ILE A 558 14.65 -22.34 32.29
N ILE A 559 15.98 -22.38 32.16
CA ILE A 559 16.73 -21.31 31.51
C ILE A 559 17.01 -21.78 30.08
N ARG A 560 16.69 -20.92 29.10
CA ARG A 560 16.93 -21.16 27.68
C ARG A 560 18.43 -21.26 27.40
N LYS A 561 18.77 -21.78 26.21
CA LYS A 561 20.15 -21.82 25.71
C LYS A 561 20.82 -20.43 25.61
N ASN A 562 20.04 -19.35 25.60
CA ASN A 562 20.49 -17.95 25.52
C ASN A 562 20.53 -17.25 26.89
N ASP A 563 20.58 -17.99 28.01
CA ASP A 563 20.55 -17.46 29.39
C ASP A 563 19.29 -16.65 29.77
N THR A 564 18.22 -16.74 28.98
CA THR A 564 16.91 -16.13 29.28
C THR A 564 15.98 -17.11 29.98
N VAL A 565 15.16 -16.61 30.90
CA VAL A 565 14.18 -17.44 31.63
C VAL A 565 13.01 -17.81 30.71
N THR A 566 12.48 -19.04 30.80
CA THR A 566 11.29 -19.46 30.04
C THR A 566 10.00 -18.98 30.70
N GLU A 567 9.81 -17.67 30.63
CA GLU A 567 8.60 -16.95 31.06
C GLU A 567 7.87 -16.39 29.83
N PHE A 568 6.55 -16.48 29.84
CA PHE A 568 5.65 -15.98 28.81
C PHE A 568 4.65 -15.02 29.44
N ALA A 569 4.78 -13.73 29.14
CA ALA A 569 3.84 -12.72 29.59
C ALA A 569 2.51 -12.84 28.83
N LEU A 570 1.40 -12.79 29.55
CA LEU A 570 0.07 -12.86 28.97
C LEU A 570 -0.51 -11.45 28.80
N PRO A 571 -0.79 -11.00 27.57
CA PRO A 571 -1.47 -9.73 27.36
C PRO A 571 -2.95 -9.83 27.75
N ASN A 572 -3.58 -8.66 27.95
CA ASN A 572 -5.01 -8.57 28.23
C ASN A 572 -5.82 -9.23 27.11
N LYS A 573 -6.95 -9.85 27.47
CA LYS A 573 -7.83 -10.64 26.59
C LYS A 573 -7.25 -11.96 26.09
N SER A 574 -6.07 -12.37 26.57
CA SER A 574 -5.59 -13.74 26.30
C SER A 574 -6.51 -14.77 26.93
N GLU A 575 -6.85 -15.80 26.17
CA GLU A 575 -7.57 -16.98 26.65
C GLU A 575 -6.55 -18.05 27.06
N LEU A 576 -6.59 -18.45 28.32
CA LEU A 576 -5.74 -19.55 28.83
C LEU A 576 -6.25 -20.89 28.30
N VAL A 577 -5.37 -21.65 27.66
CA VAL A 577 -5.68 -23.00 27.14
C VAL A 577 -5.22 -24.09 28.12
N VAL A 578 -4.12 -23.83 28.84
CA VAL A 578 -3.54 -24.77 29.80
C VAL A 578 -3.94 -24.45 31.24
N GLU A 579 -3.89 -25.46 32.11
CA GLU A 579 -4.07 -25.30 33.55
C GLU A 579 -2.72 -25.34 34.28
N ASN A 580 -2.69 -24.77 35.49
CA ASN A 580 -1.50 -24.76 36.32
C ASN A 580 -1.08 -26.19 36.72
N GLY A 581 0.20 -26.52 36.61
CA GLY A 581 0.77 -27.82 36.98
C GLY A 581 0.68 -28.91 35.90
N VAL A 582 0.18 -28.59 34.71
CA VAL A 582 0.14 -29.51 33.57
C VAL A 582 1.51 -29.59 32.88
N GLU A 583 1.89 -30.79 32.44
CA GLU A 583 3.09 -31.00 31.63
C GLU A 583 2.81 -30.59 30.17
N VAL A 584 3.62 -29.68 29.63
CA VAL A 584 3.56 -29.19 28.25
C VAL A 584 4.82 -29.61 27.49
N HIS A 585 4.65 -29.90 26.21
CA HIS A 585 5.75 -30.15 25.28
C HIS A 585 6.10 -28.90 24.49
N ALA A 586 7.33 -28.89 23.97
CA ALA A 586 7.78 -27.83 23.10
C ALA A 586 6.90 -27.80 21.84
N GLY A 587 6.36 -26.63 21.46
CA GLY A 587 5.38 -26.48 20.39
C GLY A 587 3.91 -26.47 20.84
N ASP A 588 3.60 -26.73 22.12
CA ASP A 588 2.24 -26.62 22.64
C ASP A 588 1.81 -25.15 22.85
N VAL A 589 0.51 -24.90 22.66
CA VAL A 589 -0.12 -23.59 22.84
C VAL A 589 -0.50 -23.39 24.30
N LEU A 590 0.09 -22.39 24.96
CA LEU A 590 -0.20 -22.01 26.35
C LEU A 590 -1.46 -21.15 26.46
N ALA A 591 -1.57 -20.16 25.59
CA ALA A 591 -2.69 -19.24 25.55
C ALA A 591 -2.96 -18.80 24.11
N LYS A 592 -4.18 -18.36 23.85
CA LYS A 592 -4.59 -17.83 22.55
C LYS A 592 -5.01 -16.39 22.72
N ILE A 593 -4.46 -15.51 21.90
CA ILE A 593 -4.95 -14.14 21.80
C ILE A 593 -5.96 -14.15 20.66
N PRO A 594 -7.27 -14.01 20.91
CA PRO A 594 -8.22 -13.82 19.83
C PRO A 594 -7.80 -12.55 19.09
N ARG A 595 -7.54 -12.67 17.78
CA ARG A 595 -7.41 -11.50 16.95
C ARG A 595 -8.79 -10.87 16.93
N GLU A 596 -8.97 -9.80 17.69
CA GLU A 596 -10.02 -8.83 17.38
C GLU A 596 -9.70 -8.38 15.98
N LEU A 597 -10.38 -8.99 14.99
CA LEU A 597 -10.24 -8.67 13.59
C LEU A 597 -10.27 -7.16 13.54
N ALA A 598 -9.10 -6.58 13.24
CA ALA A 598 -8.93 -5.14 13.16
C ALA A 598 -10.08 -4.67 12.28
N ARG A 599 -11.05 -4.01 12.91
CA ARG A 599 -12.34 -3.62 12.32
C ARG A 599 -12.17 -3.44 10.82
N ASN A 600 -12.62 -4.42 10.04
CA ASN A 600 -12.52 -4.45 8.59
C ASN A 600 -11.34 -3.60 8.04
N LYS A 601 -10.10 -4.07 8.20
CA LYS A 601 -9.02 -3.68 7.25
C LYS A 601 -9.38 -4.04 5.80
N ASP A 602 -10.47 -4.77 5.63
CA ASP A 602 -11.19 -4.96 4.38
C ASP A 602 -11.90 -3.66 3.97
N ILE A 603 -11.35 -2.92 2.99
CA ILE A 603 -11.99 -1.84 2.20
C ILE A 603 -12.39 -0.57 2.96
N THR A 604 -12.72 -0.62 4.26
CA THR A 604 -13.43 0.46 4.98
C THR A 604 -12.56 1.61 5.44
N GLY A 605 -11.23 1.45 5.43
CA GLY A 605 -10.30 2.57 5.63
C GLY A 605 -10.46 3.63 4.54
N GLY A 606 -10.74 3.19 3.30
CA GLY A 606 -11.11 3.99 2.14
C GLY A 606 -10.40 5.34 2.02
N LEU A 607 -11.15 6.34 1.59
CA LEU A 607 -10.68 7.73 1.52
C LEU A 607 -10.24 8.32 2.89
N PRO A 608 -10.89 8.02 4.04
CA PRO A 608 -10.44 8.52 5.34
C PRO A 608 -8.99 8.17 5.68
N ARG A 609 -8.52 6.96 5.32
CA ARG A 609 -7.13 6.54 5.52
C ARG A 609 -6.17 7.33 4.64
N VAL A 610 -6.51 7.51 3.37
CA VAL A 610 -5.72 8.36 2.44
C VAL A 610 -5.62 9.79 2.99
N ALA A 611 -6.73 10.34 3.49
CA ALA A 611 -6.74 11.66 4.10
C ALA A 611 -5.93 11.73 5.40
N GLU A 612 -5.92 10.67 6.22
CA GLU A 612 -5.08 10.57 7.43
C GLU A 612 -3.59 10.63 7.09
N LEU A 613 -3.17 9.87 6.06
CA LEU A 613 -1.79 9.81 5.57
C LEU A 613 -1.33 11.16 5.00
N PHE A 614 -2.11 11.79 4.12
CA PHE A 614 -1.77 13.12 3.58
C PHE A 614 -1.84 14.25 4.61
N GLU A 615 -2.61 14.08 5.68
CA GLU A 615 -2.60 15.02 6.80
C GLU A 615 -1.48 14.75 7.81
N ALA A 616 -0.67 13.71 7.59
CA ALA A 616 0.38 13.24 8.49
C ALA A 616 -0.11 13.15 9.95
N ARG A 617 -1.34 12.64 10.14
CA ARG A 617 -1.94 12.48 11.46
C ARG A 617 -1.33 11.27 12.16
N VAL A 618 -1.18 11.39 13.47
CA VAL A 618 -0.76 10.26 14.31
C VAL A 618 -1.90 9.22 14.31
N PRO A 619 -1.62 7.96 13.91
CA PRO A 619 -2.62 6.91 13.95
C PRO A 619 -3.19 6.72 15.36
N LYS A 620 -4.48 6.45 15.47
CA LYS A 620 -5.09 6.10 16.76
C LYS A 620 -4.48 4.83 17.36
N ASP A 621 -4.13 3.90 16.47
CA ASP A 621 -3.49 2.64 16.81
C ASP A 621 -2.05 2.62 16.31
N GLN A 622 -1.19 3.42 16.95
CA GLN A 622 0.19 3.59 16.54
C GLN A 622 1.08 2.41 16.97
N ALA A 623 1.87 1.88 16.04
CA ALA A 623 3.01 1.05 16.37
C ALA A 623 4.15 1.93 16.89
N ILE A 624 4.79 1.49 17.97
CA ILE A 624 6.01 2.12 18.49
C ILE A 624 7.19 1.42 17.82
N ILE A 625 8.04 2.17 17.12
CA ILE A 625 9.25 1.65 16.47
C ILE A 625 10.50 1.96 17.31
N THR A 626 11.51 1.11 17.23
CA THR A 626 12.82 1.41 17.81
C THR A 626 13.56 2.46 16.97
N GLU A 627 14.30 3.37 17.59
CA GLU A 627 15.18 4.33 16.93
C GLU A 627 16.63 3.87 16.82
N ILE A 628 17.00 2.81 17.54
CA ILE A 628 18.39 2.29 17.58
C ILE A 628 18.40 0.79 17.29
N ASP A 629 19.52 0.34 16.74
CA ASP A 629 19.85 -1.07 16.65
C ASP A 629 20.26 -1.59 18.04
N GLY A 630 19.77 -2.77 18.42
CA GLY A 630 20.17 -3.35 19.70
C GLY A 630 19.31 -4.49 20.19
N ILE A 631 19.68 -4.97 21.37
CA ILE A 631 19.04 -6.10 22.06
C ILE A 631 17.94 -5.57 22.99
N VAL A 632 16.79 -6.24 22.98
CA VAL A 632 15.62 -5.91 23.81
C VAL A 632 15.81 -6.36 25.26
N GLU A 633 15.68 -5.43 26.19
CA GLU A 633 15.63 -5.63 27.64
C GLU A 633 14.32 -5.09 28.20
N PHE A 634 13.64 -5.87 29.04
CA PHE A 634 12.50 -5.39 29.81
C PHE A 634 13.00 -4.83 31.15
N ASP A 635 12.59 -3.61 31.49
CA ASP A 635 12.92 -2.95 32.75
C ASP A 635 11.64 -2.75 33.60
N LEU A 636 11.80 -2.36 34.86
CA LEU A 636 10.70 -2.13 35.79
C LEU A 636 9.70 -1.10 35.24
N ASP A 637 8.43 -1.40 35.44
CA ASP A 637 7.30 -0.58 35.00
C ASP A 637 7.27 0.78 35.69
N VAL A 638 6.95 1.81 34.92
CA VAL A 638 6.87 3.19 35.41
C VAL A 638 5.49 3.76 35.06
N LYS A 639 4.72 4.18 36.06
CA LYS A 639 3.43 4.88 35.90
C LYS A 639 2.44 4.16 34.96
N LYS A 640 2.16 2.87 35.21
CA LYS A 640 1.26 2.02 34.40
C LYS A 640 1.68 1.83 32.93
N LYS A 641 2.97 2.03 32.63
CA LYS A 641 3.57 1.73 31.34
C LYS A 641 4.71 0.75 31.52
N GLN A 642 4.76 -0.25 30.66
CA GLN A 642 5.86 -1.19 30.58
C GLN A 642 7.03 -0.51 29.89
N ARG A 643 8.21 -0.61 30.49
CA ARG A 643 9.42 0.03 29.98
C ARG A 643 10.26 -1.01 29.25
N ILE A 644 10.46 -0.78 27.96
CA ILE A 644 11.41 -1.54 27.15
C ILE A 644 12.65 -0.69 26.96
N ARG A 645 13.82 -1.24 27.31
CA ARG A 645 15.12 -0.64 27.00
C ARG A 645 15.74 -1.41 25.84
N ILE A 646 16.29 -0.68 24.87
CA ILE A 646 17.06 -1.28 23.78
C ILE A 646 18.51 -0.92 24.01
N ARG A 647 19.36 -1.94 24.09
CA ARG A 647 20.79 -1.79 24.36
C ARG A 647 21.59 -2.04 23.08
N PRO A 648 22.44 -1.09 22.65
CA PRO A 648 23.33 -1.32 21.51
C PRO A 648 24.26 -2.52 21.76
N GLU A 649 24.50 -3.33 20.74
CA GLU A 649 25.36 -4.52 20.84
C GLU A 649 26.81 -4.13 21.22
N ASP A 650 27.30 -3.04 20.63
CA ASP A 650 28.65 -2.52 20.86
C ASP A 650 28.89 -1.96 22.28
N GLY A 651 27.85 -1.79 23.09
CA GLY A 651 27.94 -1.28 24.47
C GLY A 651 28.51 0.15 24.63
N LYS A 652 28.86 0.82 23.52
CA LYS A 652 29.43 2.18 23.47
C LYS A 652 28.40 3.28 23.18
N GLY A 653 27.13 2.92 23.04
CA GLY A 653 26.03 3.86 22.79
C GLY A 653 25.05 3.93 23.95
N ASP A 654 24.31 5.04 24.02
CA ASP A 654 23.25 5.22 25.00
C ASP A 654 22.09 4.26 24.73
N SER A 655 21.63 3.56 25.77
CA SER A 655 20.43 2.74 25.67
C SER A 655 19.18 3.60 25.57
N LYS A 656 18.23 3.22 24.71
CA LYS A 656 16.99 3.99 24.52
C LYS A 656 15.80 3.30 25.18
N GLU A 657 15.02 4.08 25.93
CA GLU A 657 13.87 3.59 26.69
C GLU A 657 12.55 3.96 26.00
N TYR A 658 11.66 2.99 25.86
CA TYR A 658 10.32 3.13 25.29
C TYR A 658 9.27 2.77 26.34
N LEU A 659 8.23 3.61 26.46
CA LEU A 659 7.16 3.43 27.43
C LEU A 659 5.88 2.96 26.73
N ILE A 660 5.56 1.69 26.90
CA ILE A 660 4.42 1.02 26.28
C ILE A 660 3.24 1.03 27.25
N PRO A 661 2.04 1.49 26.85
CA PRO A 661 0.84 1.38 27.68
C PRO A 661 0.57 -0.08 28.07
N ARG A 662 0.30 -0.34 29.36
CA ARG A 662 -0.08 -1.68 29.83
C ARG A 662 -1.31 -2.20 29.06
N GLY A 663 -1.32 -3.51 28.78
CA GLY A 663 -2.39 -4.19 28.06
C GLY A 663 -2.26 -4.23 26.54
N ARG A 664 -1.24 -3.57 25.96
CA ARG A 664 -0.89 -3.73 24.53
C ARG A 664 -0.03 -4.98 24.34
N HIS A 665 -0.29 -5.74 23.28
CA HIS A 665 0.52 -6.89 22.90
C HIS A 665 1.88 -6.44 22.38
N ILE A 666 2.94 -6.80 23.12
CA ILE A 666 4.32 -6.57 22.72
C ILE A 666 4.73 -7.71 21.81
N THR A 667 5.24 -7.38 20.63
CA THR A 667 5.55 -8.35 19.58
C THR A 667 6.96 -8.91 19.66
N VAL A 668 7.80 -8.31 20.51
CA VAL A 668 9.23 -8.59 20.63
C VAL A 668 9.55 -9.35 21.91
N HIS A 669 10.54 -10.23 21.85
CA HIS A 669 10.96 -11.05 23.00
C HIS A 669 12.22 -10.52 23.68
N MET A 670 12.43 -10.91 24.94
CA MET A 670 13.65 -10.56 25.68
C MET A 670 14.88 -11.19 25.02
N GLY A 671 15.92 -10.39 24.80
CA GLY A 671 17.15 -10.85 24.15
C GLY A 671 17.07 -10.91 22.61
N GLU A 672 15.96 -10.48 22.01
CA GLU A 672 15.84 -10.36 20.56
C GLU A 672 16.65 -9.15 20.06
N TYR A 673 17.35 -9.31 18.92
CA TYR A 673 18.03 -8.21 18.24
C TYR A 673 17.07 -7.50 17.29
N LEU A 674 16.93 -6.19 17.45
CA LEU A 674 16.11 -5.34 16.60
C LEU A 674 16.98 -4.36 15.82
N ARG A 675 16.53 -4.05 14.61
CA ARG A 675 17.08 -2.98 13.79
C ARG A 675 16.26 -1.71 13.98
N ALA A 676 16.90 -0.56 13.78
CA ALA A 676 16.30 0.76 13.81
C ALA A 676 15.08 0.80 12.88
N GLY A 677 13.93 1.08 13.47
CA GLY A 677 12.64 1.21 12.83
C GLY A 677 11.80 -0.06 12.80
N ASP A 678 12.21 -1.12 13.51
CA ASP A 678 11.37 -2.30 13.75
C ASP A 678 10.28 -2.01 14.79
N PRO A 679 9.04 -2.48 14.57
CA PRO A 679 7.93 -2.27 15.49
C PRO A 679 8.04 -3.14 16.75
N LEU A 680 7.85 -2.53 17.91
CA LEU A 680 7.78 -3.18 19.24
C LEU A 680 6.37 -3.67 19.58
N ILE A 681 5.36 -3.09 18.94
CA ILE A 681 3.92 -3.35 19.15
C ILE A 681 3.27 -3.40 17.78
N ASP A 682 2.25 -4.25 17.63
CA ASP A 682 1.39 -4.23 16.45
C ASP A 682 0.61 -2.90 16.35
N GLY A 683 0.50 -2.37 15.12
CA GLY A 683 -0.19 -1.12 14.83
C GLY A 683 0.27 -0.51 13.52
N SER A 684 -0.32 0.63 13.15
CA SER A 684 0.19 1.42 12.02
C SER A 684 1.38 2.26 12.46
N PRO A 685 2.51 2.24 11.74
CA PRO A 685 3.65 3.06 12.12
C PRO A 685 3.34 4.54 11.89
N ASN A 686 3.79 5.37 12.82
CA ASN A 686 3.61 6.82 12.76
C ASN A 686 4.59 7.43 11.74
N PRO A 687 4.11 8.19 10.73
CA PRO A 687 4.96 8.84 9.73
C PRO A 687 6.08 9.73 10.31
N HIS A 688 5.83 10.39 11.44
CA HIS A 688 6.83 11.26 12.08
C HIS A 688 7.99 10.46 12.67
N ASP A 689 7.70 9.27 13.22
CA ASP A 689 8.71 8.41 13.81
C ASP A 689 9.56 7.76 12.70
N ILE A 690 8.93 7.38 11.58
CA ILE A 690 9.65 6.87 10.39
C ILE A 690 10.65 7.91 9.88
N LEU A 691 10.25 9.20 9.82
CA LEU A 691 11.15 10.28 9.39
C LEU A 691 12.36 10.43 10.31
N ALA A 692 12.13 10.34 11.62
CA ALA A 692 13.18 10.50 12.62
C ALA A 692 14.19 9.36 12.59
N VAL A 693 13.72 8.12 12.34
CA VAL A 693 14.54 6.91 12.43
C VAL A 693 15.12 6.48 11.09
N LYS A 694 14.26 6.25 10.09
CA LYS A 694 14.66 5.70 8.77
C LYS A 694 14.99 6.78 7.75
N GLY A 695 14.73 8.05 8.07
CA GLY A 695 14.98 9.20 7.20
C GLY A 695 13.89 9.46 6.16
N SER A 696 14.12 10.48 5.33
CA SER A 696 13.13 10.98 4.38
C SER A 696 12.78 9.99 3.27
N LYS A 697 13.77 9.28 2.69
CA LYS A 697 13.53 8.32 1.60
C LYS A 697 12.61 7.17 2.02
N ALA A 698 12.87 6.59 3.20
CA ALA A 698 12.05 5.52 3.74
C ALA A 698 10.62 5.99 4.05
N LEU A 699 10.47 7.19 4.62
CA LEU A 699 9.15 7.79 4.82
C LEU A 699 8.40 8.00 3.50
N GLN A 700 9.09 8.55 2.49
CA GLN A 700 8.48 8.84 1.20
C GLN A 700 7.99 7.56 0.53
N LYS A 701 8.83 6.50 0.51
CA LYS A 701 8.44 5.17 0.02
C LYS A 701 7.22 4.63 0.77
N TYR A 702 7.25 4.68 2.10
CA TYR A 702 6.11 4.25 2.93
C TYR A 702 4.81 4.99 2.61
N LEU A 703 4.84 6.32 2.47
CA LEU A 703 3.63 7.10 2.14
C LEU A 703 3.10 6.78 0.74
N VAL A 704 3.98 6.57 -0.24
CA VAL A 704 3.58 6.17 -1.59
C VAL A 704 2.96 4.77 -1.56
N ASP A 705 3.63 3.80 -0.95
CA ASP A 705 3.16 2.41 -0.86
C ASP A 705 1.80 2.29 -0.15
N GLU A 706 1.63 2.92 1.02
CA GLU A 706 0.37 2.85 1.78
C GLU A 706 -0.80 3.49 1.02
N VAL A 707 -0.58 4.64 0.37
CA VAL A 707 -1.65 5.28 -0.42
C VAL A 707 -1.97 4.43 -1.65
N GLN A 708 -0.95 3.91 -2.34
CA GLN A 708 -1.10 3.09 -3.53
C GLN A 708 -1.87 1.79 -3.21
N GLN A 709 -1.57 1.13 -2.10
CA GLN A 709 -2.31 -0.05 -1.63
C GLN A 709 -3.80 0.24 -1.47
N VAL A 710 -4.18 1.37 -0.87
CA VAL A 710 -5.61 1.72 -0.69
C VAL A 710 -6.33 1.88 -2.03
N TYR A 711 -5.71 2.50 -3.04
CA TYR A 711 -6.31 2.63 -4.37
C TYR A 711 -6.36 1.30 -5.12
N ARG A 712 -5.27 0.51 -5.06
CA ARG A 712 -5.17 -0.78 -5.74
C ARG A 712 -6.10 -1.84 -5.18
N LEU A 713 -6.27 -1.91 -3.85
CA LEU A 713 -7.27 -2.77 -3.18
C LEU A 713 -8.70 -2.49 -3.68
N GLN A 714 -8.97 -1.29 -4.19
CA GLN A 714 -10.26 -0.90 -4.76
C GLN A 714 -10.33 -1.07 -6.29
N GLY A 715 -9.30 -1.64 -6.90
CA GLY A 715 -9.19 -1.83 -8.34
C GLY A 715 -9.07 -0.51 -9.10
N VAL A 716 -8.39 0.48 -8.52
CA VAL A 716 -8.03 1.74 -9.17
C VAL A 716 -6.51 1.79 -9.28
N GLY A 717 -6.01 1.83 -10.51
CA GLY A 717 -4.58 2.02 -10.78
C GLY A 717 -4.24 3.51 -10.87
N ILE A 718 -3.31 3.96 -10.04
CA ILE A 718 -2.72 5.30 -10.09
C ILE A 718 -1.21 5.12 -10.25
N ASN A 719 -0.55 5.98 -11.03
CA ASN A 719 0.91 5.93 -11.10
C ASN A 719 1.51 6.66 -9.89
N ASP A 720 2.54 6.07 -9.28
CA ASP A 720 3.24 6.59 -8.11
C ASP A 720 3.67 8.05 -8.26
N LYS A 721 3.96 8.52 -9.50
CA LYS A 721 4.45 9.88 -9.76
C LYS A 721 3.51 10.96 -9.23
N HIS A 722 2.21 10.68 -9.24
CA HIS A 722 1.23 11.61 -8.72
C HIS A 722 1.32 11.72 -7.20
N ILE A 723 1.44 10.59 -6.50
CA ILE A 723 1.55 10.56 -5.03
C ILE A 723 2.88 11.18 -4.60
N GLU A 724 3.96 10.87 -5.31
CA GLU A 724 5.30 11.43 -5.11
C GLU A 724 5.31 12.96 -5.18
N VAL A 725 4.61 13.56 -6.14
CA VAL A 725 4.51 15.03 -6.25
C VAL A 725 3.83 15.62 -5.00
N ILE A 726 2.80 14.98 -4.46
CA ILE A 726 2.15 15.43 -3.22
C ILE A 726 3.08 15.26 -2.01
N VAL A 727 3.73 14.11 -1.89
CA VAL A 727 4.64 13.80 -0.78
C VAL A 727 5.87 14.73 -0.79
N ARG A 728 6.36 15.14 -1.97
CA ARG A 728 7.40 16.18 -2.13
C ARG A 728 6.97 17.48 -1.43
N GLN A 729 5.71 17.89 -1.62
CA GLN A 729 5.19 19.12 -1.00
C GLN A 729 5.00 19.00 0.52
N MET A 730 4.73 17.80 1.04
CA MET A 730 4.65 17.55 2.49
C MET A 730 5.99 17.70 3.21
N LEU A 731 7.11 17.46 2.51
CA LEU A 731 8.49 17.54 3.03
C LEU A 731 9.24 18.81 2.58
N ARG A 732 8.52 19.86 2.20
CA ARG A 732 9.09 21.12 1.69
C ARG A 732 9.85 21.93 2.75
N LYS A 733 9.56 21.71 4.04
CA LYS A 733 10.14 22.49 5.16
C LYS A 733 11.18 21.67 5.93
N ALA A 734 12.15 22.37 6.49
CA ALA A 734 13.16 21.82 7.39
C ALA A 734 13.34 22.75 8.59
N TYR A 735 13.76 22.17 9.72
CA TYR A 735 14.20 22.89 10.91
C TYR A 735 15.72 22.99 10.91
N VAL A 736 16.24 24.19 11.16
CA VAL A 736 17.68 24.39 11.32
C VAL A 736 18.14 23.83 12.67
N GLU A 737 19.09 22.89 12.65
CA GLU A 737 19.71 22.36 13.88
C GLU A 737 20.94 23.16 14.27
N ASP A 738 21.81 23.42 13.30
CA ASP A 738 23.03 24.19 13.47
C ASP A 738 23.07 25.21 12.33
N PRO A 739 23.03 26.52 12.62
CA PRO A 739 23.11 27.54 11.58
C PRO A 739 24.48 27.62 10.90
N GLY A 740 25.53 26.98 11.44
CA GLY A 740 26.87 27.11 10.91
C GLY A 740 27.32 28.56 10.94
N ASP A 741 27.81 29.06 9.80
CA ASP A 741 28.19 30.47 9.63
C ASP A 741 27.11 31.30 8.91
N SER A 742 25.89 30.76 8.79
CA SER A 742 24.72 31.44 8.21
C SER A 742 24.05 32.40 9.21
N SER A 743 23.13 33.25 8.72
CA SER A 743 22.29 34.11 9.56
C SER A 743 21.05 33.43 10.12
N LEU A 744 20.94 32.10 10.02
CA LEU A 744 19.77 31.34 10.46
C LEU A 744 19.75 31.18 11.98
N LEU A 745 18.56 30.97 12.54
CA LEU A 745 18.38 30.70 13.96
C LEU A 745 18.17 29.20 14.19
N VAL A 746 18.70 28.68 15.31
CA VAL A 746 18.43 27.31 15.75
C VAL A 746 16.93 27.14 15.97
N GLY A 747 16.34 26.12 15.34
CA GLY A 747 14.91 25.83 15.38
C GLY A 747 14.06 26.63 14.39
N GLN A 748 14.65 27.51 13.57
CA GLN A 748 13.92 28.24 12.53
C GLN A 748 13.38 27.28 11.46
N GLU A 749 12.14 27.52 11.03
CA GLU A 749 11.52 26.82 9.90
C GLU A 749 11.87 27.51 8.58
N ILE A 750 12.51 26.79 7.67
CA ILE A 750 12.92 27.29 6.37
C ILE A 750 12.51 26.34 5.26
N GLY A 751 12.34 26.85 4.04
CA GLY A 751 12.14 26.01 2.86
C GLY A 751 13.41 25.22 2.53
N ARG A 752 13.26 23.96 2.11
CA ARG A 752 14.41 23.13 1.73
C ARG A 752 15.20 23.73 0.56
N SER A 753 14.52 24.28 -0.45
CA SER A 753 15.18 24.95 -1.58
C SER A 753 16.00 26.15 -1.12
N GLU A 754 15.40 27.02 -0.30
CA GLU A 754 16.07 28.22 0.24
C GLU A 754 17.30 27.86 1.07
N LEU A 755 17.19 26.84 1.93
CA LEU A 755 18.32 26.33 2.71
C LEU A 755 19.43 25.77 1.81
N ASN A 756 19.07 25.04 0.75
CA ASN A 756 20.06 24.49 -0.19
C ASN A 756 20.81 25.62 -0.91
N SER A 757 20.13 26.67 -1.38
CA SER A 757 20.77 27.82 -2.02
C SER A 757 21.72 28.54 -1.05
N ILE A 758 21.29 28.79 0.20
CA ILE A 758 22.16 29.37 1.24
C ILE A 758 23.40 28.50 1.49
N ASN A 759 23.22 27.18 1.57
CA ASN A 759 24.33 26.26 1.81
C ASN A 759 25.29 26.18 0.62
N GLN A 760 24.80 26.28 -0.61
CA GLN A 760 25.64 26.36 -1.81
C GLN A 760 26.48 27.63 -1.80
N GLU A 761 25.90 28.78 -1.45
CA GLU A 761 26.63 30.05 -1.32
C GLU A 761 27.71 30.00 -0.23
N LEU A 762 27.39 29.47 0.95
CA LEU A 762 28.34 29.33 2.05
C LEU A 762 29.49 28.39 1.68
N THR A 763 29.19 27.28 1.01
CA THR A 763 30.19 26.31 0.56
C THR A 763 31.10 26.93 -0.51
N ALA A 764 30.55 27.73 -1.43
CA ALA A 764 31.32 28.46 -2.44
C ALA A 764 32.26 29.50 -1.81
N GLN A 765 31.90 30.06 -0.65
CA GLN A 765 32.73 30.97 0.14
C GLN A 765 33.70 30.24 1.09
N GLY A 766 33.67 28.90 1.15
CA GLY A 766 34.49 28.10 2.05
C GLY A 766 34.06 28.17 3.53
N LEU A 767 32.84 28.66 3.80
CA LEU A 767 32.25 28.77 5.13
C LEU A 767 31.51 27.48 5.51
N ARG A 768 31.19 27.32 6.81
CA ARG A 768 30.47 26.13 7.28
C ARG A 768 28.98 26.22 6.94
N PRO A 769 28.41 25.25 6.19
CA PRO A 769 27.01 25.24 5.85
C PRO A 769 26.12 24.94 7.06
N ALA A 770 24.86 25.36 7.00
CA ALA A 770 23.86 25.09 8.01
C ALA A 770 23.36 23.64 7.94
N ARG A 771 23.20 22.98 9.10
CA ARG A 771 22.59 21.66 9.25
C ARG A 771 21.10 21.79 9.55
N SER A 772 20.30 20.90 8.97
CA SER A 772 18.85 20.89 9.18
C SER A 772 18.29 19.48 9.28
N LYS A 773 17.12 19.38 9.90
CA LYS A 773 16.28 18.17 9.88
C LYS A 773 15.01 18.41 9.06
N PRO A 774 14.61 17.46 8.20
CA PRO A 774 13.37 17.57 7.44
C PRO A 774 12.16 17.60 8.39
N LYS A 775 11.12 18.35 8.02
CA LYS A 775 9.86 18.44 8.74
C LYS A 775 8.72 17.92 7.88
N LEU A 776 8.01 16.92 8.37
CA LEU A 776 6.78 16.43 7.75
C LEU A 776 5.60 17.34 8.12
N LEU A 777 4.95 17.92 7.13
CA LEU A 777 3.71 18.68 7.28
C LEU A 777 2.56 17.99 6.55
N GLY A 778 1.40 17.90 7.20
CA GLY A 778 0.16 17.53 6.51
C GLY A 778 -0.21 18.58 5.45
N ILE A 779 -0.92 18.16 4.40
CA ILE A 779 -1.29 19.03 3.27
C ILE A 779 -2.00 20.32 3.71
N THR A 780 -2.83 20.26 4.76
CA THR A 780 -3.32 21.38 5.60
C THR A 780 -2.33 22.48 5.91
N LYS A 781 -1.32 22.10 6.66
CA LYS A 781 -0.33 23.04 7.16
C LYS A 781 0.63 23.44 6.05
N ALA A 782 0.93 22.52 5.14
CA ALA A 782 1.78 22.78 3.98
C ALA A 782 1.19 23.87 3.06
N SER A 783 -0.11 23.84 2.76
CA SER A 783 -0.77 24.84 1.90
C SER A 783 -0.86 26.23 2.52
N LEU A 784 -0.99 26.33 3.85
CA LEU A 784 -0.94 27.60 4.58
C LEU A 784 0.48 28.18 4.68
N SER A 785 1.51 27.35 4.49
CA SER A 785 2.93 27.72 4.59
C SER A 785 3.57 28.10 3.26
N THR A 786 2.77 28.44 2.24
CA THR A 786 3.24 28.91 0.93
C THR A 786 3.85 30.30 1.02
N ASN A 787 4.71 30.62 0.05
CA ASN A 787 5.38 31.92 0.01
C ASN A 787 4.40 33.04 -0.37
N SER A 788 3.44 32.74 -1.26
CA SER A 788 2.36 33.66 -1.61
C SER A 788 1.30 33.73 -0.50
N PHE A 789 1.18 34.90 0.12
CA PHE A 789 0.10 35.14 1.07
C PHE A 789 -1.26 35.27 0.38
N ILE A 790 -1.31 35.67 -0.90
CA ILE A 790 -2.55 35.77 -1.69
C ILE A 790 -3.12 34.37 -1.93
N SER A 791 -2.25 33.43 -2.35
CA SER A 791 -2.61 32.03 -2.52
C SER A 791 -3.07 31.40 -1.21
N ALA A 792 -2.30 31.58 -0.12
CA ALA A 792 -2.66 31.08 1.20
C ALA A 792 -4.00 31.65 1.72
N ALA A 793 -4.23 32.96 1.56
CA ALA A 793 -5.44 33.65 2.05
C ALA A 793 -6.72 33.17 1.36
N SER A 794 -6.62 32.70 0.11
CA SER A 794 -7.74 32.15 -0.65
C SER A 794 -8.11 30.71 -0.27
N PHE A 795 -7.27 30.03 0.52
CA PHE A 795 -7.50 28.66 0.96
C PHE A 795 -8.39 28.59 2.21
N GLN A 796 -7.83 28.91 3.38
CA GLN A 796 -8.45 28.87 4.71
C GLN A 796 -7.78 29.90 5.65
N ASP A 797 -8.43 30.21 6.76
CA ASP A 797 -7.91 31.10 7.80
C ASP A 797 -7.45 32.48 7.27
N THR A 798 -8.19 33.04 6.32
CA THR A 798 -7.87 34.30 5.60
C THR A 798 -7.46 35.42 6.55
N THR A 799 -8.18 35.60 7.66
CA THR A 799 -7.87 36.65 8.65
C THR A 799 -6.47 36.46 9.24
N LYS A 800 -6.12 35.23 9.64
CA LYS A 800 -4.81 34.93 10.23
C LYS A 800 -3.69 35.15 9.22
N VAL A 801 -3.85 34.64 8.00
CA VAL A 801 -2.84 34.77 6.92
C VAL A 801 -2.59 36.24 6.60
N LEU A 802 -3.64 37.06 6.46
CA LEU A 802 -3.49 38.48 6.15
C LEU A 802 -2.90 39.27 7.33
N THR A 803 -3.24 38.92 8.57
CA THR A 803 -2.61 39.53 9.76
C THR A 803 -1.11 39.22 9.81
N ASP A 804 -0.71 37.96 9.64
CA ASP A 804 0.69 37.55 9.65
C ASP A 804 1.48 38.20 8.50
N ALA A 805 0.89 38.28 7.31
CA ALA A 805 1.49 38.97 6.16
C ALA A 805 1.64 40.48 6.40
N SER A 806 0.65 41.12 7.04
CA SER A 806 0.70 42.55 7.35
C SER A 806 1.73 42.86 8.43
N LEU A 807 1.83 42.04 9.47
CA LEU A 807 2.81 42.19 10.55
C LEU A 807 4.25 42.02 10.04
N ALA A 808 4.46 41.06 9.13
CA ALA A 808 5.76 40.77 8.54
C ALA A 808 6.10 41.67 7.33
N GLY A 809 5.17 42.51 6.86
CA GLY A 809 5.37 43.33 5.65
C GLY A 809 5.67 42.49 4.40
N LYS A 810 5.03 41.31 4.25
CA LYS A 810 5.33 40.39 3.14
C LYS A 810 4.97 40.99 1.78
N HIS A 811 5.83 40.71 0.80
CA HIS A 811 5.59 41.01 -0.62
C HIS A 811 5.33 39.71 -1.39
N ASP A 812 4.45 39.78 -2.39
CA ASP A 812 4.14 38.64 -3.27
C ASP A 812 4.81 38.83 -4.62
N THR A 813 5.44 37.78 -5.13
CA THR A 813 6.18 37.81 -6.40
C THR A 813 5.34 37.35 -7.59
N PHE A 814 4.08 36.92 -7.39
CA PHE A 814 3.16 36.47 -8.45
C PHE A 814 3.74 35.36 -9.34
N ARG A 815 4.54 34.45 -8.77
CA ARG A 815 5.13 33.32 -9.49
C ARG A 815 4.28 32.05 -9.41
N GLY A 816 3.20 32.05 -8.63
CA GLY A 816 2.27 30.94 -8.50
C GLY A 816 1.12 31.01 -9.50
N LEU A 817 0.41 29.89 -9.66
CA LEU A 817 -0.77 29.81 -10.52
C LEU A 817 -1.92 30.67 -9.96
N LYS A 818 -2.21 30.53 -8.66
CA LYS A 818 -3.41 31.06 -8.03
C LYS A 818 -3.42 32.59 -7.94
N GLU A 819 -2.28 33.20 -7.62
CA GLU A 819 -2.19 34.66 -7.59
C GLU A 819 -2.51 35.27 -8.95
N ASN A 820 -1.94 34.70 -10.02
CA ASN A 820 -2.18 35.17 -11.39
C ASN A 820 -3.63 34.99 -11.82
N VAL A 821 -4.28 33.88 -11.43
CA VAL A 821 -5.72 33.69 -11.65
C VAL A 821 -6.55 34.75 -10.92
N ILE A 822 -6.25 35.03 -9.65
CA ILE A 822 -6.98 36.03 -8.84
C ILE A 822 -6.83 37.44 -9.44
N LEU A 823 -5.66 37.75 -9.99
CA LEU A 823 -5.37 39.05 -10.60
C LEU A 823 -5.81 39.16 -12.07
N GLY A 824 -6.28 38.07 -12.68
CA GLY A 824 -6.66 38.03 -14.09
C GLY A 824 -5.48 38.10 -15.07
N ARG A 825 -4.30 37.63 -14.65
CA ARG A 825 -3.09 37.52 -15.49
C ARG A 825 -2.95 36.12 -16.09
N LEU A 826 -2.07 35.98 -17.08
CA LEU A 826 -1.66 34.67 -17.58
C LEU A 826 -0.98 33.88 -16.45
N ILE A 827 -1.27 32.59 -16.36
CA ILE A 827 -0.63 31.70 -15.39
C ILE A 827 0.79 31.35 -15.85
N PRO A 828 1.75 31.15 -14.93
CA PRO A 828 3.15 30.78 -15.24
C PRO A 828 3.31 29.29 -15.62
N ALA A 829 2.39 28.79 -16.44
CA ALA A 829 2.39 27.41 -16.93
C ALA A 829 1.69 27.32 -18.30
N GLY A 830 1.89 26.20 -19.01
CA GLY A 830 1.35 25.96 -20.35
C GLY A 830 1.72 27.09 -21.32
N THR A 831 0.72 27.70 -21.96
CA THR A 831 0.93 28.81 -22.90
C THR A 831 1.53 30.06 -22.26
N GLY A 832 1.34 30.26 -20.95
CA GLY A 832 1.93 31.38 -20.22
C GLY A 832 3.38 31.15 -19.81
N PHE A 833 3.89 29.92 -19.84
CA PHE A 833 5.26 29.59 -19.41
C PHE A 833 6.32 30.46 -20.08
N ASN A 834 6.27 30.60 -21.41
CA ASN A 834 7.23 31.39 -22.18
C ASN A 834 7.25 32.88 -21.83
N VAL A 835 6.14 33.42 -21.31
CA VAL A 835 6.02 34.82 -20.90
C VAL A 835 6.81 35.06 -19.62
N PHE A 836 6.83 34.10 -18.71
CA PHE A 836 7.52 34.21 -17.42
C PHE A 836 8.98 33.74 -17.46
N ASN A 837 9.35 32.85 -18.40
CA ASN A 837 10.71 32.28 -18.49
C ASN A 837 11.78 33.31 -18.91
N ASN A 838 11.40 34.40 -19.58
CA ASN A 838 12.32 35.39 -20.16
C ASN A 838 12.10 36.82 -19.64
N MET A 839 11.30 37.02 -18.59
CA MET A 839 11.12 38.33 -17.98
C MET A 839 11.88 38.37 -16.65
N ASP A 840 13.09 38.92 -16.68
CA ASP A 840 13.58 39.67 -15.53
C ASP A 840 12.58 40.81 -15.31
N TYR A 841 12.03 40.91 -14.10
CA TYR A 841 11.09 41.98 -13.77
C TYR A 841 11.81 43.31 -13.97
N ASP A 842 11.48 44.03 -15.04
CA ASP A 842 11.78 45.45 -15.13
C ASP A 842 10.84 46.13 -14.12
N LEU A 843 11.31 46.24 -12.88
CA LEU A 843 10.69 47.07 -11.85
C LEU A 843 10.71 48.50 -12.41
N GLY A 844 9.66 48.89 -13.13
CA GLY A 844 9.56 50.21 -13.74
C GLY A 844 9.93 51.31 -12.73
N GLU A 845 10.55 52.39 -13.22
CA GLU A 845 11.05 53.48 -12.37
C GLU A 845 9.99 53.93 -11.35
N GLY A 846 10.32 53.77 -10.06
CA GLY A 846 9.46 54.15 -8.93
C GLY A 846 8.80 52.98 -8.17
N VAL A 847 9.01 51.73 -8.58
CA VAL A 847 8.61 50.56 -7.79
C VAL A 847 9.68 50.27 -6.71
N ILE A 848 9.23 50.11 -5.48
CA ILE A 848 10.06 49.68 -4.34
C ILE A 848 10.63 48.30 -4.66
N ASP A 849 11.95 48.20 -4.87
CA ASP A 849 12.65 46.92 -4.97
C ASP A 849 12.66 46.25 -3.57
N PRO A 850 11.92 45.14 -3.38
CA PRO A 850 11.81 44.47 -2.08
C PRO A 850 13.13 43.82 -1.67
N GLU A 851 13.97 43.38 -2.62
CA GLU A 851 15.28 42.82 -2.32
C GLU A 851 16.27 43.90 -1.92
N ALA A 852 16.23 45.07 -2.56
CA ALA A 852 17.02 46.23 -2.12
C ALA A 852 16.58 46.73 -0.74
N MET A 853 15.27 46.77 -0.45
CA MET A 853 14.77 47.12 0.89
C MET A 853 15.17 46.08 1.94
N ARG A 854 15.09 44.79 1.62
CA ARG A 854 15.49 43.72 2.53
C ARG A 854 16.99 43.70 2.76
N LYS A 855 17.81 43.88 1.72
CA LYS A 855 19.27 44.08 1.85
C LYS A 855 19.58 45.30 2.70
N ALA A 856 18.89 46.43 2.48
CA ALA A 856 19.08 47.62 3.29
C ALA A 856 18.63 47.42 4.76
N ALA A 857 17.56 46.66 5.00
CA ALA A 857 17.10 46.32 6.35
C ALA A 857 18.05 45.34 7.06
N ASP A 858 18.55 44.32 6.36
CA ASP A 858 19.53 43.36 6.86
C ASP A 858 20.88 44.03 7.11
N GLU A 859 21.33 44.94 6.24
CA GLU A 859 22.51 45.77 6.44
C GLU A 859 22.33 46.73 7.62
N ALA A 860 21.15 47.33 7.77
CA ALA A 860 20.84 48.18 8.92
C ALA A 860 20.81 47.39 10.24
N ALA A 861 20.26 46.17 10.22
CA ALA A 861 20.24 45.27 11.38
C ALA A 861 21.65 44.78 11.74
N ARG A 862 22.47 44.40 10.74
CA ARG A 862 23.89 44.06 10.93
C ARG A 862 24.66 45.25 11.48
N ALA A 863 24.44 46.46 10.94
CA ALA A 863 25.08 47.67 11.43
C ALA A 863 24.64 48.01 12.86
N ALA A 864 23.38 47.79 13.22
CA ALA A 864 22.88 47.96 14.59
C ALA A 864 23.51 46.95 15.56
N MET A 865 23.59 45.67 15.17
CA MET A 865 24.22 44.62 15.96
C MET A 865 25.73 44.88 16.16
N VAL A 866 26.44 45.31 15.12
CA VAL A 866 27.85 45.71 15.21
C VAL A 866 28.02 46.94 16.11
N ARG A 867 27.08 47.90 16.08
CA ARG A 867 27.06 49.05 17.00
C ARG A 867 26.86 48.61 18.44
N GLU A 868 25.93 47.71 18.72
CA GLU A 868 25.70 47.18 20.07
C GLU A 868 26.91 46.40 20.58
N ILE A 869 27.56 45.58 19.74
CA ILE A 869 28.79 44.86 20.10
C ILE A 869 29.93 45.85 20.38
N THR A 870 30.11 46.88 19.55
CA THR A 870 31.15 47.89 19.75
C THR A 870 30.86 48.83 20.94
N GLU A 871 29.60 49.09 21.29
CA GLU A 871 29.22 49.78 22.52
C GLU A 871 29.42 48.91 23.76
N ALA A 872 29.14 47.60 23.67
CA ALA A 872 29.42 46.63 24.72
C ALA A 872 30.93 46.47 24.97
N GLU A 873 31.75 46.50 23.91
CA GLU A 873 33.21 46.50 24.01
C GLU A 873 33.77 47.82 24.56
N LYS A 874 33.21 48.97 24.18
CA LYS A 874 33.61 50.28 24.74
C LYS A 874 33.22 50.46 26.21
N ASN A 875 32.16 49.79 26.67
CA ASN A 875 31.73 49.83 28.07
C ASN A 875 32.50 48.87 28.99
N LYS A 876 33.42 48.05 28.47
CA LYS A 876 34.42 47.36 29.29
C LYS A 876 35.55 48.33 29.64
N LYS A 877 35.47 48.97 30.81
CA LYS A 877 36.63 49.66 31.42
C LYS A 877 37.75 48.64 31.72
N PRO A 878 39.03 49.00 31.52
CA PRO A 878 40.18 48.17 31.91
C PRO A 878 40.57 48.41 33.38
N ALA A 879 41.14 47.38 34.03
CA ALA A 879 41.48 47.20 35.46
C ALA A 879 40.33 46.57 36.27
N ASP A 880 40.44 45.35 36.80
CA ASP A 880 41.56 44.86 37.60
C ASP A 880 42.26 43.59 37.08
N LEU A 881 43.59 43.65 37.09
CA LEU A 881 44.52 42.55 36.95
C LEU A 881 45.06 42.18 38.34
N VAL A 882 45.23 40.86 38.56
CA VAL A 882 46.06 40.17 39.57
C VAL A 882 45.45 39.90 40.96
N ALA A 883 45.17 38.62 41.22
CA ALA A 883 45.60 37.83 42.40
C ALA A 883 44.95 36.43 42.28
N GLU A 884 45.68 35.42 41.81
CA GLU A 884 46.36 34.40 42.63
C GLU A 884 45.51 33.76 43.75
N GLU A 885 45.35 32.44 43.59
CA GLU A 885 45.27 31.40 44.62
C GLU A 885 44.01 31.20 45.50
N LYS A 886 43.68 29.89 45.58
CA LYS A 886 43.07 29.12 46.69
C LYS A 886 41.55 28.92 46.72
N ILE A 887 41.17 27.74 46.26
CA ILE A 887 40.27 26.79 46.96
C ILE A 887 40.88 26.59 48.38
N PRO A 888 40.13 26.63 49.51
CA PRO A 888 39.20 25.55 49.84
C PRO A 888 37.99 25.83 50.76
N GLU A 889 37.18 24.77 50.86
CA GLU A 889 36.32 24.34 51.99
C GLU A 889 34.94 24.99 52.21
N ALA A 890 33.93 24.21 51.78
CA ALA A 890 32.81 23.70 52.58
C ALA A 890 32.12 24.62 53.62
N ALA A 891 30.86 24.94 53.33
CA ALA A 891 29.69 24.61 54.17
C ALA A 891 28.44 24.57 53.30
#